data_AF-A0A1M2W0T3-F1
#
_entry.id   AF-A0A1M2W0T3-F1
#
_cell.length_a   1.000
_cell.length_b   1.000
_cell.length_c   1.000
_cell.angle_alpha   90.00
_cell.angle_beta   90.00
_cell.angle_gamma   90.00
#
_symmetry.space_group_name_H-M   'P 1'
#
loop_
_entity.id
_entity.type
_entity.pdbx_description
1 polymer ?
#
loop_
_entity_poly.entity_id
_entity_poly.type
_entity_poly.pdbx_seq_one_letter_code
_entity_poly.pdbx_strand_id
1 'polypeptide(L)'
;MDAEAVTEQIKILQSLIDTTLNVLAQHDHELEGIFVHRNIVLDQVTSLEAVVEDSIKLHTKSKNTSREFALLQPAFLREQIKNVGAVAQDMRWLGKLGAGSKKLRLQMMSDTFILNLMRGIYNPAVENIDVCAASEDEVDVRSLNVMQPEFVKRLMRWLLQVAESHVAQNKDAATYIDFRDSAESTMAALREETATIRAADAVLRTEMKELEAAMQTKVNELETAMRTKVTELEATISSLQRERNHLEAALQTAHFTRRGLDEEKRRLEETHKASEAAARAALDAAQGEAATLRAVNADCGRKIAEQIMQLSRLQEQIDARDRELAALKVARAEPPPRGPVLRLRYVPQVKPVAPSRGDRTSSLSYAGSDKADEEEGGGVQEEEEEEEGGESKDEDEEEGEIQQVDEEMKDAAEVLEAELQDTKAKLHAALKKVARLEVELVLCRDNPSGAGGTSAQTAQVPPSITSLNLTALGLLALPHRARALAQLPEVHVDLPPKLSGMYSAFTRASINATLGGSMGGFLVRCTNSQTELARDHDISSFLCLNMDMNPWLPAAPGRHGYMQIGFEQDLKLLLDGQNQHVFVGAARWFFYCGEYRVRRVDDLMIEEWNMLSLPTKVVYAEHTLTKKLPSLAGESLTIKDVLERYEIGDLRLPCVQLECIGFNRTFYKAIIRGNMNHRRYSGAQTISLDKAGGSGKRRRVEAEKVQDDEDD
;
A
#
# COMPACT_ATOMS: atom_id res chain seq x y z
N MET A 1 48.28 10.97 78.24
CA MET A 1 47.54 12.25 78.33
C MET A 1 46.70 12.21 79.59
N ASP A 2 46.33 13.37 80.12
CA ASP A 2 45.46 13.44 81.30
C ASP A 2 44.02 13.05 80.95
N ALA A 3 43.36 12.32 81.84
CA ALA A 3 41.95 11.97 81.77
C ALA A 3 41.05 13.22 81.83
N GLU A 4 41.46 14.23 82.61
CA GLU A 4 40.74 15.50 82.73
C GLU A 4 40.66 16.22 81.37
N ALA A 5 41.73 16.17 80.57
CA ALA A 5 41.79 16.80 79.25
C ALA A 5 40.84 16.16 78.22
N VAL A 6 40.52 14.87 78.36
CA VAL A 6 39.54 14.18 77.48
C VAL A 6 38.11 14.58 77.86
N THR A 7 37.82 14.65 79.15
CA THR A 7 36.52 15.09 79.68
C THR A 7 36.23 16.52 79.27
N GLU A 8 37.21 17.42 79.39
CA GLU A 8 37.08 18.82 79.00
C GLU A 8 36.82 18.98 77.48
N GLN A 9 37.48 18.19 76.63
CA GLN A 9 37.22 18.19 75.19
C GLN A 9 35.77 17.79 74.84
N ILE A 10 35.17 16.86 75.58
CA ILE A 10 33.79 16.43 75.36
C ILE A 10 32.79 17.47 75.86
N LYS A 11 33.06 18.14 76.98
CA LYS A 11 32.27 19.28 77.47
C LYS A 11 32.29 20.45 76.50
N ILE A 12 33.45 20.75 75.91
CA ILE A 12 33.60 21.72 74.83
C ILE A 12 32.77 21.30 73.60
N LEU A 13 32.81 20.03 73.21
CA LEU A 13 32.01 19.50 72.09
C LEU A 13 30.50 19.67 72.34
N GLN A 14 30.02 19.29 73.53
CA GLN A 14 28.62 19.41 73.95
C GLN A 14 28.13 20.86 73.93
N SER A 15 28.90 21.77 74.54
CA SER A 15 28.61 23.21 74.59
C SER A 15 28.56 23.84 73.19
N LEU A 16 29.50 23.49 72.31
CA LEU A 16 29.52 23.98 70.93
C LEU A 16 28.32 23.45 70.13
N ILE A 17 27.96 22.18 70.28
CA ILE A 17 26.80 21.59 69.60
C ILE A 17 25.50 22.25 70.07
N ASP A 18 25.27 22.39 71.38
CA ASP A 18 24.04 23.03 71.87
C ASP A 18 23.97 24.50 71.45
N THR A 19 25.08 25.24 71.52
CA THR A 19 25.14 26.62 71.02
C THR A 19 24.76 26.70 69.54
N THR A 20 25.26 25.77 68.71
CA THR A 20 24.91 25.72 67.29
C THR A 20 23.43 25.45 67.08
N LEU A 21 22.88 24.45 67.78
CA LEU A 21 21.48 24.05 67.68
C LEU A 21 20.53 25.16 68.16
N ASN A 22 20.93 25.95 69.15
CA ASN A 22 20.21 27.14 69.59
C ASN A 22 20.24 28.27 68.55
N VAL A 23 21.37 28.52 67.89
CA VAL A 23 21.48 29.51 66.79
C VAL A 23 20.58 29.10 65.62
N LEU A 24 20.55 27.83 65.24
CA LEU A 24 19.67 27.33 64.17
C LEU A 24 18.18 27.50 64.51
N ALA A 25 17.79 27.18 65.75
CA ALA A 25 16.42 27.35 66.22
C ALA A 25 15.97 28.83 66.28
N GLN A 26 16.91 29.78 66.41
CA GLN A 26 16.61 31.22 66.42
C GLN A 26 16.41 31.83 65.02
N HIS A 27 16.88 31.17 63.97
CA HIS A 27 16.91 31.73 62.61
C HIS A 27 15.96 31.05 61.60
N ASP A 28 15.13 30.11 62.04
CA ASP A 28 14.11 29.42 61.23
C ASP A 28 14.63 28.91 59.86
N HIS A 29 15.84 28.34 59.90
CA HIS A 29 16.51 27.81 58.71
C HIS A 29 16.06 26.39 58.39
N GLU A 30 15.56 26.18 57.16
CA GLU A 30 15.35 24.83 56.63
C GLU A 30 16.71 24.11 56.47
N LEU A 31 16.91 23.08 57.29
CA LEU A 31 18.08 22.20 57.22
C LEU A 31 17.94 21.24 56.04
N GLU A 32 18.70 21.48 54.98
CA GLU A 32 18.59 20.70 53.74
C GLU A 32 19.25 19.32 53.89
N GLY A 33 18.45 18.25 53.72
CA GLY A 33 18.94 16.87 53.74
C GLY A 33 19.30 16.31 55.12
N ILE A 34 18.89 16.98 56.21
CA ILE A 34 19.20 16.56 57.58
C ILE A 34 17.95 15.97 58.23
N PHE A 35 17.97 14.65 58.43
CA PHE A 35 16.87 13.89 59.05
C PHE A 35 17.11 13.57 60.54
N VAL A 36 18.28 13.92 61.10
CA VAL A 36 18.60 13.66 62.51
C VAL A 36 18.04 14.77 63.40
N HIS A 37 17.10 14.39 64.27
CA HIS A 37 16.45 15.29 65.22
C HIS A 37 17.46 15.86 66.26
N ARG A 38 17.33 17.16 66.59
CA ARG A 38 18.20 17.90 67.54
C ARG A 38 18.63 17.07 68.76
N ASN A 39 17.64 16.50 69.44
CA ASN A 39 17.85 15.79 70.70
C ASN A 39 18.75 14.55 70.52
N ILE A 40 18.68 13.85 69.39
CA ILE A 40 19.51 12.66 69.14
C ILE A 40 20.99 13.02 69.24
N VAL A 41 21.42 14.13 68.61
CA VAL A 41 22.83 14.55 68.66
C VAL A 41 23.27 14.91 70.09
N LEU A 42 22.44 15.63 70.84
CA LEU A 42 22.72 16.02 72.22
C LEU A 42 22.74 14.81 73.18
N ASP A 43 21.80 13.88 73.02
CA ASP A 43 21.71 12.66 73.81
C ASP A 43 22.92 11.74 73.56
N GLN A 44 23.41 11.67 72.31
CA GLN A 44 24.63 10.92 71.98
C GLN A 44 25.90 11.57 72.58
N VAL A 45 26.05 12.89 72.53
CA VAL A 45 27.23 13.55 73.13
C VAL A 45 27.22 13.43 74.67
N THR A 46 26.04 13.52 75.29
CA THR A 46 25.86 13.28 76.73
C THR A 46 26.15 11.81 77.09
N SER A 47 25.81 10.87 76.20
CA SER A 47 26.19 9.46 76.35
C SER A 47 27.72 9.25 76.21
N LEU A 48 28.38 10.00 75.32
CA LEU A 48 29.84 9.97 75.18
C LEU A 48 30.53 10.45 76.48
N GLU A 49 30.05 11.55 77.07
CA GLU A 49 30.55 12.07 78.34
C GLU A 49 30.46 11.03 79.46
N ALA A 50 29.29 10.40 79.62
CA ALA A 50 29.07 9.36 80.63
C ALA A 50 29.97 8.12 80.44
N VAL A 51 30.19 7.68 79.19
CA VAL A 51 31.11 6.58 78.86
C VAL A 51 32.56 6.94 79.18
N VAL A 52 32.95 8.20 78.98
CA VAL A 52 34.30 8.69 79.32
C VAL A 52 34.52 8.79 80.81
N GLU A 53 33.55 9.32 81.57
CA GLU A 53 33.63 9.30 83.04
C GLU A 53 33.79 7.87 83.59
N ASP A 54 33.06 6.91 83.04
CA ASP A 54 33.14 5.52 83.47
C ASP A 54 34.49 4.86 83.12
N SER A 55 35.07 5.13 81.95
CA SER A 55 36.46 4.73 81.65
C SER A 55 37.45 5.29 82.66
N ILE A 56 37.29 6.54 83.09
CA ILE A 56 38.19 7.21 84.03
C ILE A 56 38.04 6.61 85.44
N LYS A 57 36.81 6.33 85.88
CA LYS A 57 36.53 5.57 87.12
C LYS A 57 37.15 4.16 87.09
N LEU A 58 37.10 3.48 85.95
CA LEU A 58 37.74 2.17 85.77
C LEU A 58 39.26 2.25 85.81
N HIS A 59 39.85 3.25 85.14
CA HIS A 59 41.30 3.46 85.11
C HIS A 59 41.86 3.77 86.51
N THR A 60 41.20 4.65 87.27
CA THR A 60 41.61 5.03 88.63
C THR A 60 41.48 3.91 89.66
N LYS A 61 40.60 2.92 89.42
CA LYS A 61 40.42 1.74 90.28
C LYS A 61 41.28 0.54 89.88
N SER A 62 41.59 0.37 88.60
CA SER A 62 42.38 -0.76 88.11
C SER A 62 43.87 -0.59 88.44
N LYS A 63 44.44 -1.53 89.19
CA LYS A 63 45.89 -1.60 89.46
C LYS A 63 46.72 -1.95 88.21
N ASN A 64 46.07 -2.33 87.12
CA ASN A 64 46.71 -2.91 85.95
C ASN A 64 47.12 -1.82 84.94
N THR A 65 48.22 -1.14 85.24
CA THR A 65 48.70 0.07 84.53
C THR A 65 49.18 -0.16 83.08
N SER A 66 49.22 -1.41 82.60
CA SER A 66 49.81 -1.77 81.30
C SER A 66 48.85 -1.84 80.12
N ARG A 67 47.54 -1.62 80.30
CA ARG A 67 46.58 -1.48 79.18
C ARG A 67 46.27 0.00 78.92
N GLU A 68 46.72 0.51 77.78
CA GLU A 68 46.21 1.78 77.23
C GLU A 68 44.74 1.61 76.82
N PHE A 69 43.83 2.26 77.55
CA PHE A 69 42.39 2.24 77.26
C PHE A 69 42.06 3.01 75.97
N ALA A 70 41.01 2.60 75.24
CA ALA A 70 40.44 3.27 74.05
C ALA A 70 40.58 4.80 74.01
N LEU A 71 40.20 5.47 75.10
CA LEU A 71 40.15 6.93 75.18
C LEU A 71 41.51 7.61 75.18
N LEU A 72 42.54 6.90 75.64
CA LEU A 72 43.92 7.37 75.62
C LEU A 72 44.62 7.02 74.30
N GLN A 73 44.03 6.14 73.49
CA GLN A 73 44.57 5.84 72.15
C GLN A 73 44.58 7.13 71.31
N PRO A 74 45.71 7.49 70.68
CA PRO A 74 45.80 8.68 69.83
C PRO A 74 44.79 8.71 68.67
N ALA A 75 44.23 7.56 68.28
CA ALA A 75 43.18 7.47 67.26
C ALA A 75 41.85 8.09 67.71
N PHE A 76 41.38 7.76 68.92
CA PHE A 76 40.14 8.31 69.49
C PHE A 76 40.22 9.83 69.61
N LEU A 77 41.31 10.33 70.19
CA LEU A 77 41.52 11.77 70.41
C LEU A 77 41.62 12.56 69.10
N ARG A 78 42.27 12.02 68.07
CA ARG A 78 42.29 12.65 66.73
C ARG A 78 40.88 12.79 66.15
N GLU A 79 40.01 11.79 66.33
CA GLU A 79 38.65 11.84 65.82
C GLU A 79 37.77 12.82 66.62
N GLN A 80 37.92 12.91 67.95
CA GLN A 80 37.20 13.92 68.74
C GLN A 80 37.66 15.35 68.46
N ILE A 81 38.97 15.58 68.29
CA ILE A 81 39.50 16.89 67.86
C ILE A 81 38.93 17.29 66.49
N LYS A 82 38.78 16.33 65.57
CA LYS A 82 38.17 16.54 64.26
C LYS A 82 36.67 16.84 64.36
N ASN A 83 35.94 16.16 65.25
CA ASN A 83 34.53 16.46 65.53
C ASN A 83 34.37 17.88 66.11
N VAL A 84 35.15 18.26 67.12
CA VAL A 84 35.17 19.62 67.68
C VAL A 84 35.52 20.65 66.61
N GLY A 85 36.48 20.34 65.73
CA GLY A 85 36.85 21.19 64.59
C GLY A 85 35.70 21.43 63.62
N ALA A 86 34.93 20.40 63.27
CA ALA A 86 33.76 20.51 62.39
C ALA A 86 32.66 21.39 63.03
N VAL A 87 32.33 21.18 64.30
CA VAL A 87 31.32 21.98 65.02
C VAL A 87 31.76 23.44 65.14
N ALA A 88 33.04 23.69 65.46
CA ALA A 88 33.59 25.04 65.52
C ALA A 88 33.64 25.73 64.13
N GLN A 89 33.82 24.97 63.05
CA GLN A 89 33.76 25.47 61.68
C GLN A 89 32.34 25.89 61.29
N ASP A 90 31.34 25.06 61.59
CA ASP A 90 29.92 25.37 61.38
C ASP A 90 29.48 26.62 62.17
N MET A 91 29.87 26.73 63.45
CA MET A 91 29.60 27.93 64.27
C MET A 91 30.19 29.20 63.65
N ARG A 92 31.43 29.14 63.14
CA ARG A 92 32.07 30.27 62.44
C ARG A 92 31.43 30.57 61.08
N TRP A 93 30.75 29.60 60.48
CA TRP A 93 30.02 29.79 59.22
C TRP A 93 28.66 30.44 59.48
N LEU A 94 27.89 29.92 60.45
CA LEU A 94 26.64 30.50 60.93
C LEU A 94 26.80 31.97 61.34
N GLY A 95 27.84 32.30 62.10
CA GLY A 95 28.14 33.69 62.47
C GLY A 95 28.50 34.64 61.30
N LYS A 96 28.58 34.13 60.06
CA LYS A 96 28.80 34.92 58.83
C LYS A 96 27.60 34.92 57.88
N LEU A 97 26.60 34.09 58.13
CA LEU A 97 25.41 33.99 57.29
C LEU A 97 24.47 35.16 57.61
N GLY A 98 24.30 36.07 56.64
CA GLY A 98 23.24 37.07 56.68
C GLY A 98 21.86 36.41 56.55
N ALA A 99 20.82 37.10 57.02
CA ALA A 99 19.44 36.62 57.18
C ALA A 99 18.66 36.30 55.87
N GLY A 100 19.35 35.87 54.81
CA GLY A 100 18.76 35.60 53.49
C GLY A 100 19.07 34.21 52.90
N SER A 101 19.94 33.39 53.51
CA SER A 101 20.17 32.02 53.01
C SER A 101 19.08 31.08 53.52
N LYS A 102 18.36 30.43 52.60
CA LYS A 102 17.27 29.49 52.93
C LYS A 102 17.69 28.03 53.09
N LYS A 103 18.91 27.68 52.68
CA LYS A 103 19.42 26.31 52.69
C LYS A 103 20.81 26.28 53.32
N LEU A 104 20.99 25.37 54.27
CA LEU A 104 22.16 25.35 55.15
C LEU A 104 22.60 23.90 55.38
N ARG A 105 23.84 23.59 54.99
CA ARG A 105 24.44 22.26 55.13
C ARG A 105 25.57 22.31 56.15
N LEU A 106 25.31 21.78 57.34
CA LEU A 106 26.25 21.76 58.47
C LEU A 106 27.10 20.49 58.45
N GLN A 107 28.39 20.62 58.75
CA GLN A 107 29.30 19.49 58.87
C GLN A 107 28.97 18.59 60.07
N MET A 108 28.50 19.15 61.19
CA MET A 108 28.08 18.38 62.38
C MET A 108 26.78 17.60 62.19
N MET A 109 26.05 17.88 61.10
CA MET A 109 24.88 17.11 60.69
C MET A 109 25.16 16.23 59.47
N SER A 110 26.43 16.14 59.05
CA SER A 110 26.82 15.22 57.98
C SER A 110 26.79 13.78 58.46
N ASP A 111 26.37 12.88 57.57
CA ASP A 111 26.40 11.43 57.77
C ASP A 111 27.75 10.94 58.34
N THR A 112 28.87 11.48 57.83
CA THR A 112 30.22 11.18 58.31
C THR A 112 30.44 11.59 59.76
N PHE A 113 29.99 12.77 60.18
CA PHE A 113 30.13 13.23 61.56
C PHE A 113 29.32 12.37 62.51
N ILE A 114 28.05 12.08 62.15
CA ILE A 114 27.15 11.25 62.96
C ILE A 114 27.76 9.85 63.15
N LEU A 115 28.23 9.21 62.07
CA LEU A 115 28.86 7.90 62.16
C LEU A 115 30.17 7.91 62.97
N ASN A 116 30.97 8.96 62.87
CA ASN A 116 32.23 9.07 63.62
C ASN A 116 31.99 9.34 65.10
N LEU A 117 30.97 10.14 65.45
CA LEU A 117 30.50 10.32 66.82
C LEU A 117 29.98 9.00 67.41
N MET A 118 29.11 8.28 66.69
CA MET A 118 28.58 6.97 67.12
C MET A 118 29.68 5.91 67.31
N ARG A 119 30.66 5.85 66.41
CA ARG A 119 31.83 4.96 66.57
C ARG A 119 32.73 5.39 67.73
N GLY A 120 32.84 6.69 67.97
CA GLY A 120 33.49 7.28 69.14
C GLY A 120 32.83 6.88 70.47
N ILE A 121 31.51 6.67 70.50
CA ILE A 121 30.81 6.15 71.68
C ILE A 121 30.95 4.63 71.78
N TYR A 122 30.76 3.92 70.66
CA TYR A 122 30.75 2.46 70.62
C TYR A 122 32.10 1.84 71.02
N ASN A 123 33.22 2.29 70.45
CA ASN A 123 34.51 1.63 70.68
C ASN A 123 34.95 1.68 72.16
N PRO A 124 34.96 2.84 72.86
CA PRO A 124 35.34 2.90 74.26
C PRO A 124 34.34 2.21 75.19
N ALA A 125 33.03 2.29 74.89
CA ALA A 125 32.03 1.57 75.66
C ALA A 125 32.28 0.05 75.60
N VAL A 126 32.54 -0.49 74.42
CA VAL A 126 32.85 -1.92 74.25
C VAL A 126 34.17 -2.30 74.91
N GLU A 127 35.23 -1.51 74.78
CA GLU A 127 36.50 -1.78 75.46
C GLU A 127 36.36 -1.72 77.00
N ASN A 128 35.61 -0.75 77.55
CA ASN A 128 35.31 -0.71 78.99
C ASN A 128 34.62 -1.98 79.47
N ILE A 129 33.62 -2.45 78.71
CA ILE A 129 32.83 -3.66 78.98
C ILE A 129 33.75 -4.90 78.97
N ASP A 130 34.62 -5.01 77.97
CA ASP A 130 35.52 -6.15 77.82
C ASP A 130 36.66 -6.13 78.85
N VAL A 131 37.10 -4.95 79.30
CA VAL A 131 38.02 -4.81 80.45
C VAL A 131 37.35 -5.18 81.77
N CYS A 132 36.09 -4.77 82.01
CA CYS A 132 35.33 -5.18 83.19
C CYS A 132 35.13 -6.70 83.24
N ALA A 133 34.80 -7.32 82.09
CA ALA A 133 34.60 -8.76 81.99
C ALA A 133 35.89 -9.58 82.15
N ALA A 134 37.05 -8.97 81.92
CA ALA A 134 38.37 -9.60 82.03
C ALA A 134 39.09 -9.33 83.37
N SER A 135 38.47 -8.59 84.30
CA SER A 135 39.03 -8.30 85.62
C SER A 135 38.65 -9.41 86.60
N GLU A 136 39.64 -10.11 87.17
CA GLU A 136 39.41 -11.06 88.27
C GLU A 136 39.19 -10.34 89.62
N ASP A 137 39.70 -9.12 89.77
CA ASP A 137 39.37 -8.24 90.91
C ASP A 137 37.89 -7.82 90.81
N GLU A 138 37.18 -7.86 91.95
CA GLU A 138 35.75 -7.51 92.11
C GLU A 138 35.51 -5.99 91.94
N VAL A 139 35.68 -5.50 90.71
CA VAL A 139 35.36 -4.13 90.31
C VAL A 139 33.85 -3.94 90.44
N ASP A 140 33.42 -3.08 91.36
CA ASP A 140 31.99 -2.80 91.56
C ASP A 140 31.37 -2.12 90.34
N VAL A 141 30.83 -2.95 89.44
CA VAL A 141 30.15 -2.55 88.19
C VAL A 141 28.92 -1.67 88.48
N ARG A 142 28.38 -1.67 89.71
CA ARG A 142 27.27 -0.79 90.12
C ARG A 142 27.69 0.67 90.25
N SER A 143 28.99 0.95 90.30
CA SER A 143 29.56 2.31 90.33
C SER A 143 29.79 2.93 88.95
N LEU A 144 29.46 2.19 87.87
CA LEU A 144 29.45 2.70 86.50
C LEU A 144 28.04 3.20 86.14
N ASN A 145 27.98 4.32 85.42
CA ASN A 145 26.75 4.88 84.88
C ASN A 145 26.12 3.95 83.81
N VAL A 146 26.94 3.28 82.99
CA VAL A 146 26.46 2.27 82.00
C VAL A 146 26.11 0.93 82.67
N MET A 147 24.92 0.86 83.25
CA MET A 147 24.40 -0.35 83.88
C MET A 147 24.16 -1.50 82.89
N GLN A 148 24.65 -2.69 83.27
CA GLN A 148 24.62 -3.95 82.50
C GLN A 148 25.46 -3.94 81.20
N PRO A 149 26.73 -4.37 81.27
CA PRO A 149 27.67 -4.39 80.14
C PRO A 149 27.11 -4.99 78.85
N GLU A 150 26.50 -6.18 78.90
CA GLU A 150 25.93 -6.84 77.73
C GLU A 150 24.71 -6.12 77.13
N PHE A 151 23.89 -5.47 77.95
CA PHE A 151 22.75 -4.68 77.46
C PHE A 151 23.25 -3.44 76.71
N VAL A 152 24.22 -2.72 77.30
CA VAL A 152 24.86 -1.54 76.71
C VAL A 152 25.58 -1.90 75.40
N LYS A 153 26.33 -3.01 75.35
CA LYS A 153 27.00 -3.52 74.15
C LYS A 153 26.02 -3.77 73.00
N ARG A 154 24.84 -4.31 73.29
CA ARG A 154 23.76 -4.56 72.32
C ARG A 154 23.08 -3.27 71.89
N LEU A 155 22.76 -2.38 72.83
CA LEU A 155 22.12 -1.09 72.56
C LEU A 155 23.00 -0.21 71.67
N MET A 156 24.28 -0.07 71.99
CA MET A 156 25.22 0.73 71.21
C MET A 156 25.47 0.15 69.81
N ARG A 157 25.50 -1.18 69.67
CA ARG A 157 25.55 -1.82 68.35
C ARG A 157 24.29 -1.53 67.52
N TRP A 158 23.12 -1.61 68.15
CA TRP A 158 21.84 -1.31 67.48
C TRP A 158 21.76 0.16 67.05
N LEU A 159 22.14 1.10 67.92
CA LEU A 159 22.17 2.54 67.59
C LEU A 159 23.14 2.83 66.42
N LEU A 160 24.32 2.19 66.39
CA LEU A 160 25.25 2.33 65.27
C LEU A 160 24.66 1.77 63.96
N GLN A 161 23.99 0.60 64.00
CA GLN A 161 23.31 0.01 62.84
C GLN A 161 22.15 0.88 62.34
N VAL A 162 21.38 1.49 63.25
CA VAL A 162 20.30 2.44 62.90
C VAL A 162 20.90 3.68 62.22
N ALA A 163 22.00 4.23 62.74
CA ALA A 163 22.70 5.35 62.12
C ALA A 163 23.24 5.00 60.71
N GLU A 164 23.89 3.83 60.54
CA GLU A 164 24.39 3.37 59.24
C GLU A 164 23.26 3.13 58.23
N SER A 165 22.12 2.55 58.65
CA SER A 165 20.92 2.39 57.80
C SER A 165 20.30 3.74 57.40
N HIS A 166 20.29 4.71 58.31
CA HIS A 166 19.73 6.04 58.06
C HIS A 166 20.59 6.83 57.05
N VAL A 167 21.92 6.75 57.18
CA VAL A 167 22.87 7.30 56.19
C VAL A 167 22.68 6.67 54.81
N ALA A 168 22.47 5.35 54.73
CA ALA A 168 22.18 4.68 53.46
C ALA A 168 20.86 5.20 52.84
N GLN A 169 19.80 5.31 53.64
CA GLN A 169 18.51 5.86 53.19
C GLN A 169 18.59 7.32 52.73
N ASN A 170 19.39 8.17 53.38
CA ASN A 170 19.65 9.54 52.95
C ASN A 170 20.27 9.59 51.55
N LYS A 171 21.24 8.70 51.29
CA LYS A 171 21.90 8.61 49.99
C LYS A 171 20.94 8.15 48.90
N ASP A 172 20.11 7.14 49.18
CA ASP A 172 19.11 6.65 48.25
C ASP A 172 18.05 7.74 47.96
N ALA A 173 17.59 8.47 48.99
CA ALA A 173 16.68 9.59 48.85
C ALA A 173 17.25 10.73 47.99
N ALA A 174 18.54 11.05 48.13
CA ALA A 174 19.21 12.02 47.25
C ALA A 174 19.21 11.55 45.78
N THR A 175 19.55 10.29 45.51
CA THR A 175 19.50 9.75 44.12
C THR A 175 18.08 9.73 43.55
N TYR A 176 17.05 9.57 44.39
CA TYR A 176 15.65 9.65 43.97
C TYR A 176 15.24 11.09 43.60
N ILE A 177 15.73 12.09 44.33
CA ILE A 177 15.50 13.51 44.01
C ILE A 177 16.18 13.86 42.67
N ASP A 178 17.46 13.50 42.50
CA ASP A 178 18.19 13.72 41.24
C ASP A 178 17.48 13.04 40.05
N PHE A 179 16.97 11.82 40.24
CA PHE A 179 16.19 11.09 39.24
C PHE A 179 14.86 11.78 38.92
N ARG A 180 14.12 12.23 39.93
CA ARG A 180 12.85 12.95 39.75
C ARG A 180 13.08 14.25 38.97
N ASP A 181 14.06 15.05 39.36
CA ASP A 181 14.33 16.35 38.75
C ASP A 181 14.81 16.17 37.28
N SER A 182 15.58 15.11 37.00
CA SER A 182 15.93 14.67 35.64
C SER A 182 14.71 14.22 34.82
N ALA A 183 13.78 13.46 35.42
CA ALA A 183 12.54 13.04 34.78
C ALA A 183 11.59 14.23 34.52
N GLU A 184 11.50 15.20 35.43
CA GLU A 184 10.73 16.43 35.25
C GLU A 184 11.28 17.29 34.10
N SER A 185 12.61 17.43 34.00
CA SER A 185 13.29 18.08 32.87
C SER A 185 12.99 17.37 31.54
N THR A 186 13.06 16.03 31.52
CA THR A 186 12.76 15.23 30.32
C THR A 186 11.28 15.35 29.91
N MET A 187 10.36 15.38 30.88
CA MET A 187 8.93 15.63 30.62
C MET A 187 8.66 17.06 30.15
N ALA A 188 9.46 18.05 30.54
CA ALA A 188 9.34 19.41 30.01
C ALA A 188 9.75 19.47 28.53
N ALA A 189 10.90 18.89 28.17
CA ALA A 189 11.37 18.81 26.79
C ALA A 189 10.37 18.07 25.88
N LEU A 190 9.82 16.93 26.32
CA LEU A 190 8.80 16.19 25.56
C LEU A 190 7.49 16.97 25.36
N ARG A 191 7.12 17.86 26.29
CA ARG A 191 5.95 18.74 26.12
C ARG A 191 6.19 19.84 25.09
N GLU A 192 7.41 20.38 25.05
CA GLU A 192 7.83 21.37 24.04
C GLU A 192 7.85 20.74 22.64
N GLU A 193 8.46 19.57 22.48
CA GLU A 193 8.46 18.81 21.23
C GLU A 193 7.03 18.41 20.79
N THR A 194 6.17 18.01 21.72
CA THR A 194 4.75 17.75 21.43
C THR A 194 4.03 19.02 20.95
N ALA A 195 4.41 20.21 21.44
CA ALA A 195 3.84 21.48 21.01
C ALA A 195 4.33 21.88 19.61
N THR A 196 5.61 21.69 19.28
CA THR A 196 6.13 21.97 17.93
C THR A 196 5.54 21.02 16.88
N ILE A 197 5.38 19.73 17.18
CA ILE A 197 4.72 18.77 16.29
C ILE A 197 3.25 19.17 16.03
N ARG A 198 2.51 19.61 17.06
CA ARG A 198 1.13 20.09 16.89
C ARG A 198 1.03 21.37 16.06
N ALA A 199 2.01 22.27 16.20
CA ALA A 199 2.08 23.47 15.36
C ALA A 199 2.35 23.11 13.89
N ALA A 200 3.24 22.16 13.62
CA ALA A 200 3.51 21.68 12.26
C ALA A 200 2.30 20.97 11.62
N ASP A 201 1.59 20.10 12.37
CA ASP A 201 0.35 19.47 11.93
C ASP A 201 -0.75 20.50 11.60
N ALA A 202 -0.87 21.57 12.39
CA ALA A 202 -1.81 22.65 12.11
C ALA A 202 -1.50 23.37 10.78
N VAL A 203 -0.23 23.65 10.48
CA VAL A 203 0.22 24.27 9.22
C VAL A 203 -0.04 23.35 8.02
N LEU A 204 0.32 22.07 8.11
CA LEU A 204 0.09 21.09 7.04
C LEU A 204 -1.41 20.93 6.74
N ARG A 205 -2.27 20.96 7.78
CA ARG A 205 -3.73 20.92 7.58
C ARG A 205 -4.30 22.18 6.92
N THR A 206 -3.68 23.35 7.10
CA THR A 206 -4.07 24.55 6.34
C THR A 206 -3.62 24.46 4.88
N GLU A 207 -2.37 24.05 4.62
CA GLU A 207 -1.86 23.83 3.26
C GLU A 207 -2.69 22.79 2.48
N MET A 208 -3.08 21.68 3.12
CA MET A 208 -3.94 20.66 2.51
C MET A 208 -5.32 21.21 2.12
N LYS A 209 -5.93 22.07 2.95
CA LYS A 209 -7.23 22.69 2.65
C LYS A 209 -7.15 23.70 1.51
N GLU A 210 -6.06 24.46 1.45
CA GLU A 210 -5.81 25.40 0.35
C GLU A 210 -5.60 24.64 -0.98
N LEU A 211 -4.85 23.52 -0.94
CA LEU A 211 -4.67 22.65 -2.09
C LEU A 211 -5.98 21.98 -2.54
N GLU A 212 -6.79 21.50 -1.60
CA GLU A 212 -8.12 20.90 -1.86
C GLU A 212 -9.07 21.93 -2.49
N ALA A 213 -9.09 23.17 -1.98
CA ALA A 213 -9.88 24.26 -2.56
C ALA A 213 -9.40 24.66 -3.97
N ALA A 214 -8.08 24.70 -4.20
CA ALA A 214 -7.49 24.97 -5.51
C ALA A 214 -7.83 23.85 -6.52
N MET A 215 -7.75 22.58 -6.10
CA MET A 215 -8.12 21.42 -6.91
C MET A 215 -9.62 21.45 -7.24
N GLN A 216 -10.50 21.72 -6.28
CA GLN A 216 -11.93 21.83 -6.54
C GLN A 216 -12.26 22.99 -7.49
N THR A 217 -11.54 24.12 -7.39
CA THR A 217 -11.67 25.23 -8.34
C THR A 217 -11.31 24.78 -9.76
N LYS A 218 -10.20 24.04 -9.93
CA LYS A 218 -9.80 23.49 -11.24
C LYS A 218 -10.78 22.45 -11.78
N VAL A 219 -11.33 21.58 -10.94
CA VAL A 219 -12.40 20.64 -11.34
C VAL A 219 -13.62 21.39 -11.85
N ASN A 220 -14.05 22.46 -11.15
CA ASN A 220 -15.18 23.29 -11.58
C ASN A 220 -14.88 24.01 -12.91
N GLU A 221 -13.68 24.57 -13.09
CA GLU A 221 -13.25 25.19 -14.35
C GLU A 221 -13.33 24.20 -15.52
N LEU A 222 -12.76 22.99 -15.36
CA LEU A 222 -12.82 21.92 -16.35
C LEU A 222 -14.26 21.46 -16.65
N GLU A 223 -15.09 21.32 -15.63
CA GLU A 223 -16.50 20.96 -15.82
C GLU A 223 -17.25 22.05 -16.61
N THR A 224 -16.99 23.32 -16.35
CA THR A 224 -17.59 24.41 -17.14
C THR A 224 -17.09 24.44 -18.58
N ALA A 225 -15.79 24.21 -18.83
CA ALA A 225 -15.23 24.14 -20.17
C ALA A 225 -15.82 22.96 -20.97
N MET A 226 -15.91 21.78 -20.35
CA MET A 226 -16.49 20.58 -20.95
C MET A 226 -17.97 20.79 -21.29
N ARG A 227 -18.76 21.40 -20.38
CA ARG A 227 -20.17 21.73 -20.65
C ARG A 227 -20.33 22.69 -21.83
N THR A 228 -19.48 23.72 -21.93
CA THR A 228 -19.49 24.64 -23.09
C THR A 228 -19.20 23.90 -24.39
N LYS A 229 -18.17 23.05 -24.42
CA LYS A 229 -17.82 22.24 -25.59
C LYS A 229 -18.93 21.26 -25.99
N VAL A 230 -19.62 20.64 -25.03
CA VAL A 230 -20.80 19.82 -25.32
C VAL A 230 -21.90 20.65 -25.98
N THR A 231 -22.20 21.86 -25.49
CA THR A 231 -23.23 22.72 -26.11
C THR A 231 -22.84 23.24 -27.50
N GLU A 232 -21.54 23.42 -27.78
CA GLU A 232 -21.04 23.74 -29.13
C GLU A 232 -21.26 22.55 -30.08
N LEU A 233 -20.88 21.33 -29.67
CA LEU A 233 -21.09 20.11 -30.45
C LEU A 233 -22.57 19.80 -30.68
N GLU A 234 -23.44 19.99 -29.68
CA GLU A 234 -24.89 19.86 -29.83
C GLU A 234 -25.46 20.84 -30.87
N ALA A 235 -24.92 22.06 -30.95
CA ALA A 235 -25.30 23.05 -31.96
C ALA A 235 -24.84 22.64 -33.37
N THR A 236 -23.61 22.13 -33.52
CA THR A 236 -23.08 21.60 -34.78
C THR A 236 -23.88 20.40 -35.27
N ILE A 237 -24.13 19.40 -34.41
CA ILE A 237 -24.99 18.24 -34.70
C ILE A 237 -26.40 18.71 -35.14
N SER A 238 -26.96 19.70 -34.45
CA SER A 238 -28.25 20.30 -34.81
C SER A 238 -28.22 21.07 -36.13
N SER A 239 -27.04 21.47 -36.63
CA SER A 239 -26.85 22.06 -37.96
C SER A 239 -26.79 20.99 -39.04
N LEU A 240 -25.89 20.02 -38.90
CA LEU A 240 -25.74 18.89 -39.81
C LEU A 240 -27.04 18.08 -39.97
N GLN A 241 -27.83 17.94 -38.90
CA GLN A 241 -29.16 17.33 -38.98
C GLN A 241 -30.16 18.13 -39.85
N ARG A 242 -30.10 19.47 -39.83
CA ARG A 242 -30.94 20.31 -40.69
C ARG A 242 -30.53 20.19 -42.15
N GLU A 243 -29.23 20.15 -42.40
CA GLU A 243 -28.64 19.97 -43.73
C GLU A 243 -28.93 18.60 -44.33
N ARG A 244 -28.68 17.52 -43.59
CA ARG A 244 -29.07 16.16 -44.00
C ARG A 244 -30.54 16.06 -44.35
N ASN A 245 -31.43 16.67 -43.55
CA ASN A 245 -32.87 16.68 -43.84
C ASN A 245 -33.21 17.52 -45.09
N HIS A 246 -32.42 18.54 -45.41
CA HIS A 246 -32.55 19.34 -46.64
C HIS A 246 -32.11 18.53 -47.88
N LEU A 247 -30.94 17.88 -47.81
CA LEU A 247 -30.43 16.97 -48.84
C LEU A 247 -31.38 15.79 -49.08
N GLU A 248 -31.93 15.19 -48.03
CA GLU A 248 -32.92 14.11 -48.15
C GLU A 248 -34.19 14.59 -48.87
N ALA A 249 -34.68 15.80 -48.59
CA ALA A 249 -35.81 16.39 -49.30
C ALA A 249 -35.48 16.72 -50.78
N ALA A 250 -34.25 17.15 -51.07
CA ALA A 250 -33.77 17.35 -52.43
C ALA A 250 -33.69 16.02 -53.20
N LEU A 251 -33.14 14.96 -52.59
CA LEU A 251 -33.07 13.61 -53.14
C LEU A 251 -34.47 13.04 -53.42
N GLN A 252 -35.43 13.19 -52.50
CA GLN A 252 -36.82 12.79 -52.71
C GLN A 252 -37.45 13.54 -53.89
N THR A 253 -37.13 14.83 -54.05
CA THR A 253 -37.58 15.64 -55.20
C THR A 253 -36.95 15.14 -56.51
N ALA A 254 -35.65 14.84 -56.52
CA ALA A 254 -34.94 14.28 -57.66
C ALA A 254 -35.44 12.88 -58.06
N HIS A 255 -35.77 12.02 -57.10
CA HIS A 255 -36.44 10.75 -57.38
C HIS A 255 -37.83 10.93 -57.98
N PHE A 256 -38.58 11.95 -57.57
CA PHE A 256 -39.89 12.25 -58.15
C PHE A 256 -39.75 12.75 -59.60
N THR A 257 -38.82 13.66 -59.89
CA THR A 257 -38.56 14.13 -61.26
C THR A 257 -38.05 13.00 -62.15
N ARG A 258 -37.13 12.14 -61.66
CA ARG A 258 -36.65 10.96 -62.40
C ARG A 258 -37.78 10.02 -62.77
N ARG A 259 -38.68 9.67 -61.85
CA ARG A 259 -39.89 8.86 -62.16
C ARG A 259 -40.79 9.52 -63.19
N GLY A 260 -40.90 10.85 -63.18
CA GLY A 260 -41.63 11.62 -64.19
C GLY A 260 -41.01 11.46 -65.58
N LEU A 261 -39.69 11.58 -65.68
CA LEU A 261 -38.93 11.37 -66.91
C LEU A 261 -38.97 9.92 -67.40
N ASP A 262 -38.92 8.94 -66.49
CA ASP A 262 -39.03 7.51 -66.82
C ASP A 262 -40.41 7.19 -67.42
N GLU A 263 -41.50 7.75 -66.87
CA GLU A 263 -42.86 7.61 -67.44
C GLU A 263 -43.03 8.37 -68.76
N GLU A 264 -42.39 9.53 -68.93
CA GLU A 264 -42.37 10.24 -70.21
C GLU A 264 -41.59 9.46 -71.28
N LYS A 265 -40.42 8.91 -70.93
CA LYS A 265 -39.64 8.00 -71.78
C LYS A 265 -40.46 6.79 -72.18
N ARG A 266 -41.16 6.15 -71.23
CA ARG A 266 -42.05 5.01 -71.49
C ARG A 266 -43.16 5.34 -72.49
N ARG A 267 -43.77 6.53 -72.39
CA ARG A 267 -44.76 7.03 -73.37
C ARG A 267 -44.14 7.31 -74.72
N LEU A 268 -42.95 7.90 -74.77
CA LEU A 268 -42.22 8.11 -76.03
C LEU A 268 -41.88 6.78 -76.71
N GLU A 269 -41.43 5.77 -75.96
CA GLU A 269 -41.19 4.41 -76.48
C GLU A 269 -42.48 3.74 -76.98
N GLU A 270 -43.60 3.86 -76.25
CA GLU A 270 -44.92 3.38 -76.71
C GLU A 270 -45.36 4.07 -78.01
N THR A 271 -45.21 5.40 -78.13
CA THR A 271 -45.57 6.12 -79.36
C THR A 271 -44.62 5.81 -80.52
N HIS A 272 -43.33 5.62 -80.25
CA HIS A 272 -42.35 5.19 -81.25
C HIS A 272 -42.71 3.80 -81.78
N LYS A 273 -43.00 2.83 -80.89
CA LYS A 273 -43.42 1.48 -81.26
C LYS A 273 -44.74 1.46 -82.02
N ALA A 274 -45.69 2.33 -81.69
CA ALA A 274 -46.91 2.51 -82.45
C ALA A 274 -46.65 3.11 -83.86
N SER A 275 -45.74 4.07 -83.96
CA SER A 275 -45.27 4.65 -85.23
C SER A 275 -44.56 3.61 -86.11
N GLU A 276 -43.66 2.81 -85.54
CA GLU A 276 -43.02 1.69 -86.23
C GLU A 276 -44.02 0.65 -86.71
N ALA A 277 -45.01 0.29 -85.89
CA ALA A 277 -46.06 -0.64 -86.29
C ALA A 277 -46.91 -0.08 -87.44
N ALA A 278 -47.25 1.21 -87.40
CA ALA A 278 -47.95 1.89 -88.50
C ALA A 278 -47.08 1.96 -89.77
N ALA A 279 -45.78 2.23 -89.65
CA ALA A 279 -44.84 2.26 -90.77
C ALA A 279 -44.65 0.87 -91.39
N ARG A 280 -44.58 -0.20 -90.59
CA ARG A 280 -44.56 -1.58 -91.07
C ARG A 280 -45.86 -1.95 -91.78
N ALA A 281 -47.02 -1.63 -91.20
CA ALA A 281 -48.32 -1.86 -91.85
C ALA A 281 -48.46 -1.10 -93.18
N ALA A 282 -47.95 0.13 -93.26
CA ALA A 282 -47.90 0.90 -94.50
C ALA A 282 -46.93 0.30 -95.53
N LEU A 283 -45.77 -0.22 -95.08
CA LEU A 283 -44.82 -0.93 -95.94
C LEU A 283 -45.42 -2.24 -96.47
N ASP A 284 -46.09 -3.04 -95.64
CA ASP A 284 -46.75 -4.28 -96.03
C ASP A 284 -47.91 -4.01 -97.00
N ALA A 285 -48.69 -2.94 -96.78
CA ALA A 285 -49.72 -2.49 -97.72
C ALA A 285 -49.11 -2.08 -99.07
N ALA A 286 -48.03 -1.30 -99.07
CA ALA A 286 -47.31 -0.90 -100.28
C ALA A 286 -46.64 -2.09 -100.99
N GLN A 287 -46.17 -3.10 -100.26
CA GLN A 287 -45.66 -4.36 -100.82
C GLN A 287 -46.78 -5.20 -101.43
N GLY A 288 -47.95 -5.26 -100.79
CA GLY A 288 -49.16 -5.88 -101.33
C GLY A 288 -49.63 -5.22 -102.61
N GLU A 289 -49.69 -3.88 -102.63
CA GLU A 289 -50.01 -3.10 -103.84
C GLU A 289 -48.94 -3.27 -104.94
N ALA A 290 -47.66 -3.27 -104.58
CA ALA A 290 -46.59 -3.58 -105.54
C ALA A 290 -46.70 -5.02 -106.08
N ALA A 291 -47.14 -5.99 -105.27
CA ALA A 291 -47.38 -7.36 -105.71
C ALA A 291 -48.59 -7.47 -106.66
N THR A 292 -49.70 -6.77 -106.38
CA THR A 292 -50.84 -6.71 -107.31
C THR A 292 -50.48 -5.99 -108.60
N LEU A 293 -49.73 -4.89 -108.55
CA LEU A 293 -49.21 -4.20 -109.74
C LEU A 293 -48.24 -5.08 -110.54
N ARG A 294 -47.37 -5.87 -109.90
CA ARG A 294 -46.54 -6.87 -110.60
C ARG A 294 -47.39 -7.96 -111.25
N ALA A 295 -48.44 -8.45 -110.59
CA ALA A 295 -49.35 -9.45 -111.14
C ALA A 295 -50.13 -8.91 -112.34
N VAL A 296 -50.63 -7.67 -112.26
CA VAL A 296 -51.30 -6.96 -113.37
C VAL A 296 -50.33 -6.69 -114.51
N ASN A 297 -49.08 -6.28 -114.23
CA ASN A 297 -48.07 -6.03 -115.26
C ASN A 297 -47.61 -7.34 -115.92
N ALA A 298 -47.51 -8.44 -115.17
CA ALA A 298 -47.28 -9.78 -115.73
C ALA A 298 -48.45 -10.26 -116.59
N ASP A 299 -49.70 -9.99 -116.20
CA ASP A 299 -50.88 -10.31 -116.99
C ASP A 299 -51.00 -9.45 -118.26
N CYS A 300 -50.68 -8.16 -118.16
CA CYS A 300 -50.56 -7.25 -119.29
C CYS A 300 -49.43 -7.70 -120.23
N GLY A 301 -48.28 -8.10 -119.68
CA GLY A 301 -47.17 -8.71 -120.42
C GLY A 301 -47.57 -10.00 -121.14
N ARG A 302 -48.38 -10.87 -120.51
CA ARG A 302 -48.97 -12.05 -121.18
C ARG A 302 -49.89 -11.64 -122.32
N LYS A 303 -50.81 -10.70 -122.11
CA LYS A 303 -51.73 -10.19 -123.15
C LYS A 303 -51.00 -9.51 -124.30
N ILE A 304 -49.93 -8.76 -124.03
CA ILE A 304 -49.05 -8.16 -125.04
C ILE A 304 -48.30 -9.26 -125.80
N ALA A 305 -47.74 -10.27 -125.13
CA ALA A 305 -47.10 -11.41 -125.79
C ALA A 305 -48.09 -12.24 -126.64
N GLU A 306 -49.34 -12.36 -126.18
CA GLU A 306 -50.42 -13.04 -126.90
C GLU A 306 -50.90 -12.22 -128.11
N GLN A 307 -51.00 -10.90 -127.98
CA GLN A 307 -51.22 -9.98 -129.11
C GLN A 307 -50.04 -9.98 -130.09
N ILE A 308 -48.79 -10.06 -129.62
CA ILE A 308 -47.61 -10.22 -130.48
C ILE A 308 -47.69 -11.55 -131.21
N MET A 309 -48.05 -12.66 -130.55
CA MET A 309 -48.26 -13.95 -131.23
C MET A 309 -49.42 -13.91 -132.23
N GLN A 310 -50.51 -13.21 -131.94
CA GLN A 310 -51.61 -13.00 -132.89
C GLN A 310 -51.16 -12.14 -134.08
N LEU A 311 -50.40 -11.07 -133.84
CA LEU A 311 -49.80 -10.25 -134.89
C LEU A 311 -48.76 -11.03 -135.70
N SER A 312 -47.97 -11.92 -135.10
CA SER A 312 -47.05 -12.81 -135.82
C SER A 312 -47.81 -13.83 -136.67
N ARG A 313 -48.92 -14.40 -136.17
CA ARG A 313 -49.79 -15.28 -136.99
C ARG A 313 -50.48 -14.52 -138.12
N LEU A 314 -50.91 -13.28 -137.89
CA LEU A 314 -51.45 -12.41 -138.93
C LEU A 314 -50.36 -11.99 -139.92
N GLN A 315 -49.12 -11.77 -139.47
CA GLN A 315 -47.98 -11.50 -140.34
C GLN A 315 -47.61 -12.75 -141.15
N GLU A 316 -47.64 -13.96 -140.58
CA GLU A 316 -47.48 -15.21 -141.35
C GLU A 316 -48.61 -15.41 -142.36
N GLN A 317 -49.85 -15.01 -142.03
CA GLN A 317 -50.97 -15.01 -142.97
C GLN A 317 -50.81 -13.96 -144.07
N ILE A 318 -50.27 -12.78 -143.76
CA ILE A 318 -49.91 -11.73 -144.73
C ILE A 318 -48.76 -12.23 -145.61
N ASP A 319 -47.67 -12.75 -145.06
CA ASP A 319 -46.53 -13.29 -145.80
C ASP A 319 -46.90 -14.52 -146.64
N ALA A 320 -47.92 -15.29 -146.22
CA ALA A 320 -48.51 -16.36 -147.02
C ALA A 320 -49.38 -15.79 -148.16
N ARG A 321 -50.19 -14.76 -147.87
CA ARG A 321 -50.97 -14.01 -148.88
C ARG A 321 -50.09 -13.27 -149.89
N ASP A 322 -48.95 -12.75 -149.47
CA ASP A 322 -47.98 -12.06 -150.31
C ASP A 322 -47.15 -13.06 -151.11
N ARG A 323 -46.93 -14.29 -150.61
CA ARG A 323 -46.47 -15.42 -151.43
C ARG A 323 -47.53 -15.88 -152.46
N GLU A 324 -48.82 -15.79 -152.12
CA GLU A 324 -49.94 -16.06 -153.03
C GLU A 324 -50.08 -14.95 -154.11
N LEU A 325 -49.87 -13.68 -153.73
CA LEU A 325 -49.95 -12.51 -154.60
C LEU A 325 -48.70 -12.30 -155.46
N ALA A 326 -47.50 -12.63 -154.96
CA ALA A 326 -46.26 -12.57 -155.74
C ALA A 326 -46.21 -13.60 -156.89
N ALA A 327 -47.06 -14.63 -156.84
CA ALA A 327 -47.27 -15.56 -157.96
C ALA A 327 -48.22 -14.99 -159.05
N LEU A 328 -48.92 -13.88 -158.80
CA LEU A 328 -49.94 -13.31 -159.67
C LEU A 328 -49.77 -11.79 -159.87
N LYS A 329 -49.01 -11.43 -160.93
CA LYS A 329 -48.58 -10.08 -161.41
C LYS A 329 -47.15 -9.74 -160.98
N VAL A 330 -46.15 -9.54 -161.83
CA VAL A 330 -46.08 -9.09 -163.25
C VAL A 330 -46.64 -7.69 -163.50
N ALA A 331 -45.72 -6.77 -163.84
CA ALA A 331 -45.84 -5.43 -164.45
C ALA A 331 -46.03 -4.18 -163.55
N ARG A 332 -45.03 -3.27 -163.65
CA ARG A 332 -45.03 -1.80 -163.38
C ARG A 332 -45.28 -1.37 -161.91
N ALA A 333 -44.53 -0.44 -161.28
CA ALA A 333 -43.84 0.75 -161.78
C ALA A 333 -42.77 1.29 -160.78
N GLU A 334 -41.96 2.27 -161.21
CA GLU A 334 -40.95 3.01 -160.42
C GLU A 334 -41.52 4.36 -159.83
N PRO A 335 -40.75 5.38 -159.35
CA PRO A 335 -40.53 5.63 -157.91
C PRO A 335 -41.10 6.98 -157.33
N PRO A 336 -40.32 7.93 -156.77
CA PRO A 336 -40.43 8.49 -155.40
C PRO A 336 -41.17 9.86 -155.30
N PRO A 337 -41.26 10.53 -154.11
CA PRO A 337 -40.37 11.70 -153.83
C PRO A 337 -40.12 12.03 -152.32
N ARG A 338 -39.79 13.31 -151.98
CA ARG A 338 -39.09 13.79 -150.76
C ARG A 338 -39.89 14.78 -149.87
N GLY A 339 -39.67 14.74 -148.54
CA GLY A 339 -39.75 15.87 -147.56
C GLY A 339 -41.15 16.37 -147.12
N PRO A 340 -41.27 17.41 -146.23
CA PRO A 340 -40.24 18.08 -145.41
C PRO A 340 -40.65 18.46 -143.94
N VAL A 341 -39.65 18.89 -143.13
CA VAL A 341 -39.63 19.98 -142.09
C VAL A 341 -40.81 20.22 -141.11
N LEU A 342 -40.48 20.22 -139.80
CA LEU A 342 -40.78 21.19 -138.69
C LEU A 342 -40.41 20.51 -137.36
N ARG A 343 -39.59 20.98 -136.39
CA ARG A 343 -38.89 22.24 -136.05
C ARG A 343 -39.74 23.44 -135.59
N LEU A 344 -40.05 23.51 -134.29
CA LEU A 344 -39.78 24.62 -133.33
C LEU A 344 -40.27 24.21 -131.91
N ARG A 345 -39.45 24.30 -130.83
CA ARG A 345 -39.39 25.37 -129.79
C ARG A 345 -40.71 25.54 -128.97
N TYR A 346 -40.75 25.57 -127.63
CA TYR A 346 -40.01 26.47 -126.71
C TYR A 346 -40.18 26.07 -125.21
N VAL A 347 -39.06 25.96 -124.46
CA VAL A 347 -38.67 26.55 -123.12
C VAL A 347 -39.76 27.34 -122.33
N PRO A 348 -39.84 27.46 -120.96
CA PRO A 348 -38.75 27.48 -119.94
C PRO A 348 -38.89 26.84 -118.51
N GLN A 349 -37.71 26.60 -117.90
CA GLN A 349 -37.23 26.90 -116.51
C GLN A 349 -37.68 26.19 -115.18
N VAL A 350 -36.69 26.18 -114.26
CA VAL A 350 -36.67 26.23 -112.76
C VAL A 350 -36.34 24.94 -111.97
N LYS A 351 -35.05 24.84 -111.52
CA LYS A 351 -34.45 24.32 -110.25
C LYS A 351 -34.88 22.92 -109.69
N PRO A 352 -33.92 22.11 -109.16
CA PRO A 352 -33.36 22.39 -107.82
C PRO A 352 -31.86 22.10 -107.57
N VAL A 353 -31.49 22.49 -106.36
CA VAL A 353 -30.23 22.51 -105.60
C VAL A 353 -29.41 21.20 -105.58
N ALA A 354 -28.08 21.33 -105.48
CA ALA A 354 -27.13 20.24 -105.20
C ALA A 354 -26.73 20.18 -103.71
N PRO A 355 -26.24 19.03 -103.22
CA PRO A 355 -25.22 19.02 -102.17
C PRO A 355 -23.96 18.19 -102.50
N SER A 356 -22.92 18.40 -101.70
CA SER A 356 -21.50 18.08 -101.91
C SER A 356 -21.06 16.64 -101.64
N ARG A 357 -19.94 16.23 -102.27
CA ARG A 357 -19.08 15.09 -101.87
C ARG A 357 -17.62 15.32 -102.32
N GLY A 358 -16.65 15.05 -101.44
CA GLY A 358 -15.21 15.41 -101.55
C GLY A 358 -14.92 16.78 -100.89
N ASP A 359 -13.81 17.06 -100.18
CA ASP A 359 -12.57 16.33 -99.81
C ASP A 359 -12.34 16.49 -98.27
N ARG A 360 -11.55 15.72 -97.48
CA ARG A 360 -10.21 15.10 -97.57
C ARG A 360 -9.03 16.00 -97.11
N THR A 361 -8.69 15.92 -95.81
CA THR A 361 -7.38 16.23 -95.16
C THR A 361 -7.21 15.24 -93.99
N SER A 362 -6.25 14.30 -94.01
CA SER A 362 -4.88 14.36 -93.42
C SER A 362 -4.87 14.68 -91.91
N SER A 363 -4.35 13.86 -90.98
CA SER A 363 -3.07 13.08 -90.94
C SER A 363 -3.24 11.72 -90.21
N LEU A 364 -2.51 10.62 -90.49
CA LEU A 364 -1.09 10.27 -90.16
C LEU A 364 -0.73 10.49 -88.67
N SER A 365 -0.11 9.56 -87.91
CA SER A 365 0.83 8.43 -88.22
C SER A 365 0.42 7.07 -87.57
N TYR A 366 0.80 5.85 -87.98
CA TYR A 366 2.14 5.18 -88.02
C TYR A 366 2.86 5.23 -86.65
N ALA A 367 3.33 4.16 -85.98
CA ALA A 367 3.31 2.67 -86.14
C ALA A 367 3.60 2.04 -84.72
N GLY A 368 3.69 0.73 -84.42
CA GLY A 368 3.61 -0.55 -85.15
C GLY A 368 4.51 -1.65 -84.50
N SER A 369 4.26 -2.96 -84.73
CA SER A 369 4.92 -4.15 -84.12
C SER A 369 4.62 -4.38 -82.61
N ASP A 370 4.62 -5.58 -82.02
CA ASP A 370 4.81 -6.96 -82.52
C ASP A 370 4.32 -8.00 -81.46
N LYS A 371 3.73 -9.14 -81.88
CA LYS A 371 3.65 -10.45 -81.13
C LYS A 371 2.89 -10.50 -79.78
N ALA A 372 2.53 -11.65 -79.22
CA ALA A 372 2.13 -12.99 -79.71
C ALA A 372 1.62 -13.82 -78.48
N ASP A 373 1.09 -15.02 -78.72
CA ASP A 373 0.89 -16.13 -77.77
C ASP A 373 -0.21 -15.90 -76.69
N GLU A 374 -1.36 -16.59 -76.78
CA GLU A 374 -1.66 -17.95 -76.27
C GLU A 374 -1.95 -17.99 -74.74
N GLU A 375 -3.21 -18.26 -74.36
CA GLU A 375 -3.65 -19.43 -73.57
C GLU A 375 -5.10 -19.27 -73.05
N GLU A 376 -5.73 -20.39 -72.70
CA GLU A 376 -7.14 -20.50 -72.32
C GLU A 376 -7.35 -20.36 -70.80
N GLY A 377 -8.49 -19.79 -70.40
CA GLY A 377 -8.96 -19.76 -69.00
C GLY A 377 -9.73 -18.47 -68.71
N GLY A 378 -11.02 -18.45 -68.36
CA GLY A 378 -11.88 -19.54 -67.91
C GLY A 378 -12.27 -19.33 -66.45
N GLY A 379 -13.12 -18.33 -66.17
CA GLY A 379 -13.62 -18.09 -64.82
C GLY A 379 -14.15 -16.67 -64.58
N VAL A 380 -15.47 -16.51 -64.76
CA VAL A 380 -16.37 -15.55 -64.10
C VAL A 380 -15.70 -14.44 -63.26
N GLN A 381 -15.76 -13.20 -63.75
CA GLN A 381 -15.79 -12.00 -62.91
C GLN A 381 -16.96 -11.11 -63.35
N GLU A 382 -17.55 -10.41 -62.39
CA GLU A 382 -18.71 -9.55 -62.55
C GLU A 382 -18.28 -8.23 -63.20
N GLU A 383 -19.02 -7.74 -64.21
CA GLU A 383 -18.78 -6.44 -64.82
C GLU A 383 -19.36 -5.35 -63.90
N GLU A 384 -18.49 -4.70 -63.12
CA GLU A 384 -18.81 -3.43 -62.46
C GLU A 384 -18.74 -2.30 -63.50
N GLU A 385 -19.81 -1.50 -63.61
CA GLU A 385 -19.88 -0.34 -64.51
C GLU A 385 -19.11 0.83 -63.89
N GLU A 386 -17.96 1.21 -64.47
CA GLU A 386 -17.26 2.45 -64.15
C GLU A 386 -18.03 3.66 -64.73
N GLU A 387 -18.85 4.34 -63.92
CA GLU A 387 -19.32 5.70 -64.22
C GLU A 387 -18.27 6.74 -63.81
N GLU A 388 -17.71 7.46 -64.79
CA GLU A 388 -17.00 8.74 -64.57
C GLU A 388 -17.97 9.71 -63.84
N GLY A 389 -17.61 10.39 -62.76
CA GLY A 389 -16.34 11.05 -62.49
C GLY A 389 -16.54 12.57 -62.60
N GLY A 390 -17.22 13.18 -61.62
CA GLY A 390 -17.74 14.55 -61.80
C GLY A 390 -18.12 15.39 -60.57
N GLU A 391 -17.97 14.90 -59.34
CA GLU A 391 -18.23 15.64 -58.09
C GLU A 391 -17.24 15.13 -57.02
N SER A 392 -16.40 16.00 -56.45
CA SER A 392 -15.47 15.66 -55.34
C SER A 392 -14.75 16.87 -54.71
N LYS A 393 -14.91 18.09 -55.23
CA LYS A 393 -14.06 19.20 -54.82
C LYS A 393 -14.48 19.96 -53.56
N ASP A 394 -15.74 19.76 -53.14
CA ASP A 394 -16.30 20.42 -51.96
C ASP A 394 -16.27 19.45 -50.74
N GLU A 395 -16.27 18.13 -50.97
CA GLU A 395 -16.11 17.10 -49.92
C GLU A 395 -14.69 17.12 -49.32
N ASP A 396 -13.66 17.36 -50.14
CA ASP A 396 -12.26 17.51 -49.71
C ASP A 396 -12.05 18.71 -48.75
N GLU A 397 -12.85 19.79 -48.86
CA GLU A 397 -12.77 20.93 -47.92
C GLU A 397 -13.46 20.61 -46.59
N GLU A 398 -14.58 19.89 -46.59
CA GLU A 398 -15.33 19.54 -45.37
C GLU A 398 -14.62 18.46 -44.53
N GLU A 399 -13.99 17.44 -45.15
CA GLU A 399 -13.11 16.53 -44.43
C GLU A 399 -11.89 17.24 -43.81
N GLY A 400 -11.39 18.29 -44.48
CA GLY A 400 -10.29 19.12 -43.98
C GLY A 400 -10.63 19.87 -42.68
N GLU A 401 -11.82 20.47 -42.60
CA GLU A 401 -12.28 21.14 -41.37
C GLU A 401 -12.50 20.15 -40.21
N ILE A 402 -13.04 18.96 -40.48
CA ILE A 402 -13.23 17.91 -39.46
C ILE A 402 -11.87 17.42 -38.92
N GLN A 403 -10.90 17.13 -39.79
CA GLN A 403 -9.55 16.72 -39.38
C GLN A 403 -8.83 17.82 -38.57
N GLN A 404 -9.04 19.09 -38.91
CA GLN A 404 -8.46 20.19 -38.13
C GLN A 404 -9.06 20.27 -36.71
N VAL A 405 -10.38 20.10 -36.56
CA VAL A 405 -11.03 20.10 -35.23
C VAL A 405 -10.57 18.90 -34.38
N ASP A 406 -10.41 17.72 -34.98
CA ASP A 406 -9.91 16.54 -34.25
C ASP A 406 -8.46 16.70 -33.78
N GLU A 407 -7.56 17.29 -34.59
CA GLU A 407 -6.19 17.62 -34.12
C GLU A 407 -6.20 18.74 -33.06
N GLU A 408 -6.99 19.80 -33.20
CA GLU A 408 -7.11 20.83 -32.16
C GLU A 408 -7.65 20.27 -30.83
N MET A 409 -8.57 19.29 -30.88
CA MET A 409 -9.10 18.63 -29.68
C MET A 409 -8.10 17.64 -29.08
N LYS A 410 -7.27 16.98 -29.91
CA LYS A 410 -6.18 16.09 -29.50
C LYS A 410 -5.03 16.87 -28.84
N ASP A 411 -4.59 17.98 -29.43
CA ASP A 411 -3.60 18.89 -28.82
C ASP A 411 -4.10 19.41 -27.45
N ALA A 412 -5.37 19.82 -27.35
CA ALA A 412 -5.96 20.24 -26.08
C ALA A 412 -6.01 19.12 -25.03
N ALA A 413 -6.24 17.87 -25.45
CA ALA A 413 -6.21 16.71 -24.56
C ALA A 413 -4.79 16.37 -24.07
N GLU A 414 -3.78 16.44 -24.95
CA GLU A 414 -2.38 16.21 -24.58
C GLU A 414 -1.86 17.25 -23.57
N VAL A 415 -2.21 18.54 -23.75
CA VAL A 415 -1.88 19.61 -22.80
C VAL A 415 -2.53 19.35 -21.43
N LEU A 416 -3.80 18.96 -21.40
CA LEU A 416 -4.50 18.63 -20.15
C LEU A 416 -3.93 17.40 -19.45
N GLU A 417 -3.57 16.35 -20.18
CA GLU A 417 -2.93 15.18 -19.59
C GLU A 417 -1.53 15.52 -19.05
N ALA A 418 -0.76 16.38 -19.73
CA ALA A 418 0.52 16.86 -19.20
C ALA A 418 0.39 17.62 -17.86
N GLU A 419 -0.59 18.52 -17.74
CA GLU A 419 -0.87 19.21 -16.46
C GLU A 419 -1.36 18.25 -15.37
N LEU A 420 -2.17 17.24 -15.73
CA LEU A 420 -2.62 16.20 -14.80
C LEU A 420 -1.45 15.34 -14.29
N GLN A 421 -0.50 14.99 -15.16
CA GLN A 421 0.69 14.22 -14.76
C GLN A 421 1.64 15.04 -13.89
N ASP A 422 1.85 16.33 -14.15
CA ASP A 422 2.66 17.21 -13.30
C ASP A 422 2.04 17.41 -11.91
N THR A 423 0.73 17.65 -11.82
CA THR A 423 0.02 17.74 -10.53
C THR A 423 0.07 16.42 -9.75
N LYS A 424 -0.11 15.28 -10.43
CA LYS A 424 0.05 13.94 -9.85
C LYS A 424 1.49 13.68 -9.36
N ALA A 425 2.50 14.11 -10.11
CA ALA A 425 3.90 14.01 -9.71
C ALA A 425 4.21 14.85 -8.46
N LYS A 426 3.69 16.09 -8.38
CA LYS A 426 3.78 16.96 -7.19
C LYS A 426 3.12 16.33 -5.96
N LEU A 427 1.92 15.77 -6.11
CA LEU A 427 1.21 15.06 -5.03
C LEU A 427 1.99 13.83 -4.55
N HIS A 428 2.51 13.03 -5.48
CA HIS A 428 3.32 11.84 -5.15
C HIS A 428 4.64 12.22 -4.46
N ALA A 429 5.28 13.32 -4.86
CA ALA A 429 6.46 13.86 -4.18
C ALA A 429 6.15 14.32 -2.74
N ALA A 430 5.00 14.96 -2.52
CA ALA A 430 4.53 15.35 -1.19
C ALA A 430 4.24 14.12 -0.30
N LEU A 431 3.51 13.13 -0.80
CA LEU A 431 3.25 11.87 -0.09
C LEU A 431 4.55 11.12 0.25
N LYS A 432 5.52 11.08 -0.68
CA LYS A 432 6.84 10.48 -0.44
C LYS A 432 7.63 11.23 0.64
N LYS A 433 7.47 12.55 0.74
CA LYS A 433 8.05 13.36 1.83
C LYS A 433 7.41 13.03 3.18
N VAL A 434 6.08 12.88 3.23
CA VAL A 434 5.36 12.46 4.44
C VAL A 434 5.80 11.05 4.88
N ALA A 435 5.77 10.07 3.98
CA ALA A 435 6.18 8.70 4.28
C ALA A 435 7.65 8.61 4.72
N ARG A 436 8.54 9.44 4.16
CA ARG A 436 9.93 9.54 4.62
C ARG A 436 10.02 10.11 6.04
N LEU A 437 9.26 11.16 6.36
CA LEU A 437 9.22 11.72 7.71
C LEU A 437 8.65 10.72 8.72
N GLU A 438 7.63 9.95 8.36
CA GLU A 438 7.11 8.86 9.20
C GLU A 438 8.17 7.77 9.45
N VAL A 439 8.89 7.33 8.41
CA VAL A 439 9.97 6.34 8.55
C VAL A 439 11.13 6.89 9.38
N GLU A 440 11.55 8.15 9.18
CA GLU A 440 12.57 8.79 10.02
C GLU A 440 12.09 8.92 11.48
N LEU A 441 10.81 9.20 11.73
CA LEU A 441 10.23 9.31 13.07
C LEU A 441 10.06 7.94 13.77
N VAL A 442 9.87 6.86 13.02
CA VAL A 442 9.93 5.47 13.52
C VAL A 442 11.38 5.06 13.81
N LEU A 443 12.32 5.34 12.91
CA LEU A 443 13.73 4.96 13.09
C LEU A 443 14.43 5.75 14.21
N CYS A 444 14.06 7.02 14.43
CA CYS A 444 14.52 7.81 15.57
C CYS A 444 14.00 7.29 16.92
N ARG A 445 12.95 6.46 16.95
CA ARG A 445 12.40 5.87 18.17
C ARG A 445 13.22 4.70 18.71
N ASP A 446 13.97 4.01 17.84
CA ASP A 446 14.63 2.73 18.16
C ASP A 446 16.17 2.83 18.32
N ASN A 447 16.75 4.04 18.28
CA ASN A 447 18.21 4.23 18.30
C ASN A 447 18.75 5.12 19.45
N PRO A 448 18.68 4.67 20.72
CA PRO A 448 19.33 5.34 21.85
C PRO A 448 20.83 5.02 21.90
N SER A 449 21.60 5.47 20.91
CA SER A 449 23.06 5.30 20.84
C SER A 449 23.79 6.64 20.91
N GLY A 450 23.99 7.19 22.12
CA GLY A 450 24.54 8.55 22.26
C GLY A 450 25.13 9.00 23.60
N ALA A 451 25.08 8.22 24.69
CA ALA A 451 25.83 8.52 25.92
C ALA A 451 25.99 7.26 26.80
N GLY A 452 27.19 7.06 27.36
CA GLY A 452 27.48 5.90 28.22
C GLY A 452 26.90 6.06 29.62
N GLY A 453 25.91 5.23 29.97
CA GLY A 453 25.35 5.14 31.32
C GLY A 453 24.53 3.86 31.48
N THR A 454 25.10 2.84 32.11
CA THR A 454 24.44 1.55 32.33
C THR A 454 23.41 1.64 33.46
N SER A 455 22.18 2.05 33.11
CA SER A 455 20.98 1.82 33.92
C SER A 455 19.83 1.40 33.00
N ALA A 456 19.45 0.12 33.07
CA ALA A 456 18.44 -0.45 32.19
C ALA A 456 17.04 0.00 32.61
N GLN A 457 16.44 0.90 31.82
CA GLN A 457 15.09 1.40 32.08
C GLN A 457 14.05 0.29 31.92
N THR A 458 13.29 0.02 32.98
CA THR A 458 12.15 -0.89 32.92
C THR A 458 10.93 -0.13 32.40
N ALA A 459 10.64 -0.25 31.11
CA ALA A 459 9.41 0.26 30.52
C ALA A 459 8.20 -0.53 31.10
N GLN A 460 7.52 0.05 32.09
CA GLN A 460 6.30 -0.54 32.64
C GLN A 460 5.24 -0.67 31.54
N VAL A 461 4.64 -1.84 31.44
CA VAL A 461 3.55 -2.10 30.50
C VAL A 461 2.36 -1.19 30.87
N PRO A 462 1.87 -0.31 29.98
CA PRO A 462 0.72 0.52 30.31
C PRO A 462 -0.50 -0.39 30.58
N PRO A 463 -1.22 -0.19 31.69
CA PRO A 463 -2.27 -1.11 32.16
C PRO A 463 -3.55 -1.16 31.30
N SER A 464 -3.54 -0.53 30.11
CA SER A 464 -4.70 -0.32 29.23
C SER A 464 -4.68 -1.10 27.91
N ILE A 465 -3.69 -1.96 27.62
CA ILE A 465 -3.68 -2.82 26.41
C ILE A 465 -4.70 -4.00 26.50
N THR A 466 -5.74 -3.84 27.32
CA THR A 466 -6.75 -4.86 27.63
C THR A 466 -7.88 -4.98 26.61
N SER A 467 -8.04 -4.00 25.71
CA SER A 467 -9.05 -3.99 24.65
C SER A 467 -8.43 -3.75 23.27
N LEU A 468 -7.67 -4.73 22.77
CA LEU A 468 -7.20 -4.73 21.39
C LEU A 468 -8.39 -5.11 20.49
N ASN A 469 -9.07 -4.11 19.94
CA ASN A 469 -10.28 -4.31 19.14
C ASN A 469 -9.89 -4.85 17.75
N LEU A 470 -9.84 -6.17 17.62
CA LEU A 470 -9.53 -6.88 16.38
C LEU A 470 -10.47 -6.46 15.23
N THR A 471 -11.73 -6.13 15.52
CA THR A 471 -12.72 -5.62 14.56
C THR A 471 -12.40 -4.22 14.03
N ALA A 472 -11.65 -3.41 14.79
CA ALA A 472 -11.18 -2.09 14.34
C ALA A 472 -9.85 -2.16 13.56
N LEU A 473 -9.14 -3.30 13.60
CA LEU A 473 -7.86 -3.50 12.93
C LEU A 473 -7.98 -4.33 11.64
N GLY A 474 -8.98 -5.22 11.55
CA GLY A 474 -9.29 -5.91 10.31
C GLY A 474 -9.82 -4.92 9.26
N LEU A 475 -9.12 -4.82 8.12
CA LEU A 475 -9.70 -4.11 6.97
C LEU A 475 -10.90 -4.90 6.46
N LEU A 476 -11.92 -4.19 5.98
CA LEU A 476 -13.00 -4.84 5.25
C LEU A 476 -12.43 -5.47 3.97
N ALA A 477 -12.62 -6.79 3.82
CA ALA A 477 -12.31 -7.47 2.57
C ALA A 477 -13.17 -6.89 1.43
N LEU A 478 -12.69 -6.96 0.17
CA LEU A 478 -13.47 -6.44 -0.97
C LEU A 478 -14.88 -7.02 -1.01
N PRO A 479 -15.86 -6.27 -1.58
CA PRO A 479 -17.26 -6.68 -1.60
C PRO A 479 -17.54 -8.08 -2.15
N HIS A 480 -16.67 -8.65 -3.00
CA HIS A 480 -16.80 -10.02 -3.48
C HIS A 480 -16.32 -11.05 -2.44
N ARG A 481 -15.13 -10.89 -1.83
CA ARG A 481 -14.64 -11.74 -0.73
C ARG A 481 -15.51 -11.63 0.53
N ALA A 482 -15.98 -10.44 0.87
CA ALA A 482 -16.92 -10.23 1.98
C ALA A 482 -18.24 -11.01 1.78
N ARG A 483 -18.81 -10.97 0.56
CA ARG A 483 -19.99 -11.78 0.20
C ARG A 483 -19.72 -13.29 0.31
N ALA A 484 -18.55 -13.77 -0.11
CA ALA A 484 -18.19 -15.18 0.00
C ALA A 484 -18.03 -15.66 1.45
N LEU A 485 -17.52 -14.83 2.37
CA LEU A 485 -17.51 -15.16 3.80
C LEU A 485 -18.90 -15.12 4.43
N ALA A 486 -19.78 -14.20 3.99
CA ALA A 486 -21.15 -14.08 4.49
C ALA A 486 -22.07 -15.25 4.09
N GLN A 487 -21.65 -16.10 3.14
CA GLN A 487 -22.33 -17.35 2.78
C GLN A 487 -21.95 -18.53 3.69
N LEU A 488 -20.92 -18.40 4.53
CA LEU A 488 -20.50 -19.46 5.45
C LEU A 488 -21.36 -19.44 6.73
N PRO A 489 -21.61 -20.60 7.38
CA PRO A 489 -22.39 -20.65 8.61
C PRO A 489 -21.67 -19.97 9.79
N GLU A 490 -22.28 -18.93 10.36
CA GLU A 490 -21.70 -18.19 11.49
C GLU A 490 -21.57 -19.09 12.74
N VAL A 491 -20.33 -19.25 13.22
CA VAL A 491 -20.05 -19.99 14.46
C VAL A 491 -20.28 -19.07 15.66
N HIS A 492 -21.44 -19.19 16.30
CA HIS A 492 -21.74 -18.42 17.51
C HIS A 492 -20.83 -18.86 18.68
N VAL A 493 -20.02 -17.94 19.21
CA VAL A 493 -19.11 -18.22 20.33
C VAL A 493 -19.68 -17.68 21.64
N ASP A 494 -20.37 -18.54 22.38
CA ASP A 494 -20.82 -18.23 23.73
C ASP A 494 -19.60 -18.07 24.67
N LEU A 495 -19.11 -16.85 24.87
CA LEU A 495 -18.25 -16.55 26.01
C LEU A 495 -19.09 -16.02 27.17
N PRO A 496 -18.80 -16.41 28.43
CA PRO A 496 -19.44 -15.81 29.59
C PRO A 496 -19.33 -14.27 29.52
N PRO A 497 -20.35 -13.49 29.93
CA PRO A 497 -20.31 -12.02 29.83
C PRO A 497 -19.05 -11.37 30.43
N LYS A 498 -18.50 -11.94 31.51
CA LYS A 498 -17.23 -11.52 32.14
C LYS A 498 -15.98 -11.66 31.24
N LEU A 499 -16.07 -12.41 30.15
CA LEU A 499 -15.03 -12.60 29.12
C LEU A 499 -15.44 -11.99 27.77
N SER A 500 -16.71 -11.62 27.59
CA SER A 500 -17.30 -11.21 26.31
C SER A 500 -16.81 -9.84 25.78
N GLY A 501 -16.01 -9.10 26.56
CA GLY A 501 -15.34 -7.87 26.13
C GLY A 501 -13.82 -7.90 26.29
N MET A 502 -13.24 -9.00 26.79
CA MET A 502 -11.81 -9.13 27.04
C MET A 502 -11.34 -10.55 26.72
N TYR A 503 -11.01 -10.79 25.45
CA TYR A 503 -10.29 -11.99 25.05
C TYR A 503 -8.93 -12.02 25.76
N SER A 504 -8.54 -13.19 26.29
CA SER A 504 -7.21 -13.33 26.90
C SER A 504 -6.12 -13.13 25.84
N ALA A 505 -5.23 -12.16 26.08
CA ALA A 505 -4.08 -11.91 25.23
C ALA A 505 -2.92 -12.86 25.56
N PHE A 506 -2.38 -13.50 24.53
CA PHE A 506 -1.23 -14.40 24.57
C PHE A 506 -0.03 -13.72 23.90
N THR A 507 1.19 -14.07 24.29
CA THR A 507 2.41 -13.83 23.50
C THR A 507 2.81 -15.11 22.77
N ARG A 508 3.56 -15.05 21.67
CA ARG A 508 4.11 -16.26 21.02
C ARG A 508 4.89 -17.15 22.00
N ALA A 509 5.67 -16.55 22.90
CA ALA A 509 6.38 -17.27 23.96
C ALA A 509 5.41 -18.01 24.91
N SER A 510 4.31 -17.39 25.33
CA SER A 510 3.30 -18.04 26.19
C SER A 510 2.55 -19.18 25.48
N ILE A 511 2.25 -19.03 24.17
CA ILE A 511 1.62 -20.09 23.37
C ILE A 511 2.59 -21.26 23.23
N ASN A 512 3.85 -20.97 22.87
CA ASN A 512 4.90 -21.97 22.72
C ASN A 512 5.18 -22.73 24.02
N ALA A 513 5.31 -22.03 25.16
CA ALA A 513 5.47 -22.67 26.46
C ALA A 513 4.25 -23.51 26.90
N THR A 514 3.06 -23.25 26.34
CA THR A 514 1.82 -23.91 26.71
C THR A 514 1.45 -25.08 25.77
N LEU A 515 1.80 -25.01 24.48
CA LEU A 515 1.46 -26.00 23.45
C LEU A 515 2.67 -26.73 22.84
N GLY A 516 3.84 -26.09 22.87
CA GLY A 516 5.07 -26.53 22.21
C GLY A 516 5.34 -25.80 20.88
N GLY A 517 6.22 -26.41 20.09
CA GLY A 517 6.54 -26.06 18.70
C GLY A 517 7.71 -25.09 18.51
N SER A 518 7.86 -24.58 17.28
CA SER A 518 8.89 -23.59 16.91
C SER A 518 8.30 -22.19 16.80
N MET A 519 9.03 -21.16 17.25
CA MET A 519 8.56 -19.76 17.25
C MET A 519 8.65 -19.04 15.90
N GLY A 520 9.40 -19.58 14.94
CA GLY A 520 9.76 -18.88 13.70
C GLY A 520 8.69 -18.86 12.60
N GLY A 521 7.80 -19.86 12.56
CA GLY A 521 6.76 -20.00 11.54
C GLY A 521 5.44 -19.32 11.92
N PHE A 522 4.62 -19.03 10.91
CA PHE A 522 3.19 -18.77 11.13
C PHE A 522 2.41 -20.09 11.35
N LEU A 523 2.81 -21.17 10.66
CA LEU A 523 2.40 -22.54 10.95
C LEU A 523 3.37 -23.16 11.96
N VAL A 524 2.87 -23.43 13.17
CA VAL A 524 3.64 -24.00 14.28
C VAL A 524 3.29 -25.47 14.41
N ARG A 525 4.27 -26.36 14.21
CA ARG A 525 4.14 -27.81 14.41
C ARG A 525 4.60 -28.18 15.82
N CYS A 526 3.81 -28.99 16.51
CA CYS A 526 4.07 -29.38 17.90
C CYS A 526 4.85 -30.69 18.02
N THR A 527 4.73 -31.61 17.06
CA THR A 527 5.15 -33.04 17.12
C THR A 527 6.22 -33.44 18.15
N ASN A 528 7.45 -32.92 18.05
CA ASN A 528 8.58 -33.33 18.91
C ASN A 528 8.68 -32.56 20.25
N SER A 529 7.78 -31.61 20.48
CA SER A 529 7.78 -30.67 21.60
C SER A 529 6.37 -30.45 22.19
N GLN A 530 5.43 -31.32 21.82
CA GLN A 530 4.02 -31.23 22.15
C GLN A 530 3.84 -31.37 23.66
N THR A 531 3.26 -30.36 24.31
CA THR A 531 2.95 -30.42 25.75
C THR A 531 1.85 -31.44 26.03
N GLU A 532 1.64 -31.78 27.30
CA GLU A 532 0.47 -32.56 27.72
C GLU A 532 -0.83 -31.90 27.23
N LEU A 533 -0.98 -30.58 27.40
CA LEU A 533 -2.17 -29.87 26.94
C LEU A 533 -2.41 -29.99 25.43
N ALA A 534 -1.35 -29.93 24.61
CA ALA A 534 -1.49 -30.09 23.17
C ALA A 534 -1.77 -31.55 22.78
N ARG A 535 -1.36 -32.56 23.57
CA ARG A 535 -1.73 -33.97 23.37
C ARG A 535 -3.18 -34.23 23.78
N ASP A 536 -3.63 -33.71 24.92
CA ASP A 536 -5.00 -33.85 25.45
C ASP A 536 -6.07 -33.28 24.52
N HIS A 537 -5.68 -32.38 23.60
CA HIS A 537 -6.55 -31.73 22.62
C HIS A 537 -6.22 -32.09 21.16
N ASP A 538 -5.39 -33.10 20.91
CA ASP A 538 -4.98 -33.57 19.57
C ASP A 538 -4.39 -32.48 18.64
N ILE A 539 -3.65 -31.53 19.22
CA ILE A 539 -3.08 -30.38 18.51
C ILE A 539 -1.70 -30.74 17.95
N SER A 540 -1.68 -31.33 16.75
CA SER A 540 -0.49 -31.59 15.95
C SER A 540 0.20 -30.30 15.49
N SER A 541 -0.58 -29.27 15.12
CA SER A 541 -0.14 -27.95 14.67
C SER A 541 -1.18 -26.86 14.95
N PHE A 542 -0.75 -25.60 14.87
CA PHE A 542 -1.61 -24.42 14.98
C PHE A 542 -1.06 -23.24 14.19
N LEU A 543 -1.90 -22.23 13.95
CA LEU A 543 -1.57 -21.01 13.21
C LEU A 543 -1.42 -19.80 14.14
N CYS A 544 -0.31 -19.06 14.00
CA CYS A 544 0.03 -17.83 14.74
C CYS A 544 0.19 -16.65 13.76
N LEU A 545 -0.94 -16.09 13.35
CA LEU A 545 -1.09 -15.14 12.25
C LEU A 545 -1.06 -13.70 12.77
N ASN A 546 -0.43 -12.78 12.03
CA ASN A 546 -0.37 -11.37 12.38
C ASN A 546 -1.17 -10.53 11.37
N MET A 547 -2.04 -9.65 11.85
CA MET A 547 -2.88 -8.79 11.01
C MET A 547 -2.06 -7.79 10.18
N ASP A 548 -0.90 -7.34 10.70
CA ASP A 548 0.03 -6.45 9.98
C ASP A 548 0.49 -7.03 8.62
N MET A 549 0.48 -8.37 8.51
CA MET A 549 0.82 -9.11 7.29
C MET A 549 -0.39 -9.63 6.52
N ASN A 550 -1.57 -9.68 7.15
CA ASN A 550 -2.78 -10.32 6.64
C ASN A 550 -4.00 -9.53 7.14
N PRO A 551 -4.43 -8.47 6.45
CA PRO A 551 -5.44 -7.55 6.99
C PRO A 551 -6.87 -8.11 7.01
N TRP A 552 -7.13 -9.25 6.35
CA TRP A 552 -8.46 -9.91 6.28
C TRP A 552 -8.57 -11.18 7.13
N LEU A 553 -7.72 -11.32 8.16
CA LEU A 553 -7.86 -12.40 9.15
C LEU A 553 -9.18 -12.31 9.93
N PRO A 554 -9.61 -13.40 10.60
CA PRO A 554 -10.78 -13.40 11.49
C PRO A 554 -10.77 -12.27 12.52
N ALA A 555 -11.66 -11.28 12.31
CA ALA A 555 -11.79 -10.09 13.14
C ALA A 555 -12.33 -10.33 14.56
N ALA A 556 -12.83 -11.53 14.85
CA ALA A 556 -13.23 -11.99 16.18
C ALA A 556 -13.29 -13.53 16.20
N PRO A 557 -13.31 -14.17 17.38
CA PRO A 557 -13.55 -15.61 17.47
C PRO A 557 -14.87 -16.04 16.81
N GLY A 558 -14.87 -17.18 16.14
CA GLY A 558 -16.01 -17.68 15.36
C GLY A 558 -16.21 -17.04 13.99
N ARG A 559 -15.52 -15.94 13.66
CA ARG A 559 -15.59 -15.30 12.33
C ARG A 559 -14.73 -16.05 11.32
N HIS A 560 -15.17 -16.09 10.07
CA HIS A 560 -14.35 -16.55 8.95
C HIS A 560 -13.38 -15.44 8.50
N GLY A 561 -12.40 -15.76 7.65
CA GLY A 561 -11.46 -14.79 7.10
C GLY A 561 -10.66 -15.31 5.90
N TYR A 562 -9.66 -14.55 5.48
CA TYR A 562 -8.67 -14.94 4.47
C TYR A 562 -7.25 -14.74 4.98
N MET A 563 -6.32 -15.54 4.44
CA MET A 563 -4.89 -15.43 4.71
C MET A 563 -4.11 -15.53 3.39
N GLN A 564 -3.13 -14.66 3.23
CA GLN A 564 -2.16 -14.66 2.16
C GLN A 564 -0.95 -15.50 2.58
N ILE A 565 -0.41 -16.29 1.66
CA ILE A 565 0.69 -17.21 1.90
C ILE A 565 1.79 -16.91 0.90
N GLY A 566 2.93 -16.41 1.37
CA GLY A 566 4.07 -16.09 0.52
C GLY A 566 4.78 -17.30 -0.12
N PHE A 567 4.35 -18.55 0.17
CA PHE A 567 5.06 -19.74 -0.28
C PHE A 567 4.20 -21.00 -0.48
N GLU A 568 4.35 -21.65 -1.64
CA GLU A 568 3.54 -22.80 -2.05
C GLU A 568 3.80 -24.09 -1.28
N GLN A 569 5.00 -24.29 -0.71
CA GLN A 569 5.23 -25.46 0.14
C GLN A 569 4.42 -25.33 1.45
N ASP A 570 4.40 -24.13 2.04
CA ASP A 570 3.60 -23.85 3.22
C ASP A 570 2.10 -24.02 2.90
N LEU A 571 1.66 -23.63 1.69
CA LEU A 571 0.30 -23.88 1.21
C LEU A 571 -0.07 -25.37 1.18
N LYS A 572 0.78 -26.25 0.63
CA LYS A 572 0.50 -27.70 0.61
C LYS A 572 0.26 -28.25 2.02
N LEU A 573 1.14 -27.89 2.95
CA LEU A 573 1.06 -28.31 4.35
C LEU A 573 -0.19 -27.81 5.10
N LEU A 574 -0.84 -26.75 4.62
CA LEU A 574 -2.12 -26.26 5.15
C LEU A 574 -3.33 -26.95 4.52
N LEU A 575 -3.18 -27.47 3.29
CA LEU A 575 -4.25 -28.10 2.52
C LEU A 575 -4.34 -29.62 2.76
N ASP A 576 -3.39 -30.23 3.47
CA ASP A 576 -3.35 -31.66 3.84
C ASP A 576 -4.48 -32.10 4.83
N GLY A 577 -5.56 -31.31 4.93
CA GLY A 577 -6.86 -31.76 5.46
C GLY A 577 -7.07 -31.66 6.97
N GLN A 578 -6.08 -31.27 7.76
CA GLN A 578 -6.24 -31.11 9.22
C GLN A 578 -6.84 -29.75 9.58
N ASN A 579 -7.85 -29.76 10.45
CA ASN A 579 -8.36 -28.56 11.11
C ASN A 579 -7.22 -27.90 11.92
N GLN A 580 -7.15 -26.57 11.89
CA GLN A 580 -6.09 -25.81 12.56
C GLN A 580 -6.68 -24.93 13.67
N HIS A 581 -6.05 -24.95 14.84
CA HIS A 581 -6.29 -23.93 15.86
C HIS A 581 -5.66 -22.60 15.40
N VAL A 582 -6.45 -21.52 15.38
CA VAL A 582 -5.97 -20.22 14.89
C VAL A 582 -5.83 -19.20 16.02
N PHE A 583 -4.65 -18.59 16.08
CA PHE A 583 -4.33 -17.44 16.89
C PHE A 583 -4.07 -16.23 15.97
N VAL A 584 -4.91 -15.20 16.07
CA VAL A 584 -4.74 -13.93 15.35
C VAL A 584 -4.15 -12.91 16.30
N GLY A 585 -3.12 -12.18 15.85
CA GLY A 585 -2.46 -11.15 16.64
C GLY A 585 -2.25 -9.83 15.90
N ALA A 586 -1.81 -8.85 16.68
CA ALA A 586 -1.26 -7.58 16.22
C ALA A 586 0.04 -7.34 17.00
N ALA A 587 1.14 -7.06 16.30
CA ALA A 587 2.48 -7.02 16.87
C ALA A 587 2.80 -8.25 17.78
N ARG A 588 2.96 -8.04 19.09
CA ARG A 588 3.37 -9.09 20.07
C ARG A 588 2.22 -9.86 20.73
N TRP A 589 0.98 -9.44 20.54
CA TRP A 589 -0.19 -9.98 21.24
C TRP A 589 -1.09 -10.77 20.29
N PHE A 590 -1.50 -11.96 20.73
CA PHE A 590 -2.29 -12.93 19.98
C PHE A 590 -3.53 -13.33 20.76
N PHE A 591 -4.60 -13.71 20.06
CA PHE A 591 -5.89 -14.11 20.59
C PHE A 591 -6.35 -15.39 19.90
N TYR A 592 -6.89 -16.35 20.66
CA TYR A 592 -7.43 -17.57 20.08
C TYR A 592 -8.78 -17.30 19.41
N CYS A 593 -8.88 -17.53 18.10
CA CYS A 593 -10.08 -17.26 17.31
C CYS A 593 -10.95 -18.50 17.06
N GLY A 594 -10.48 -19.70 17.39
CA GLY A 594 -11.23 -20.95 17.21
C GLY A 594 -10.48 -22.02 16.42
N GLU A 595 -11.23 -22.99 15.92
CA GLU A 595 -10.79 -24.08 15.06
C GLU A 595 -11.29 -23.83 13.63
N TYR A 596 -10.40 -23.99 12.65
CA TYR A 596 -10.62 -23.57 11.27
C TYR A 596 -10.27 -24.67 10.29
N ARG A 597 -11.11 -24.82 9.27
CA ARG A 597 -10.76 -25.52 8.04
C ARG A 597 -10.10 -24.53 7.08
N VAL A 598 -8.93 -24.87 6.57
CA VAL A 598 -8.25 -24.08 5.53
C VAL A 598 -8.71 -24.57 4.16
N ARG A 599 -9.17 -23.68 3.30
CA ARG A 599 -9.53 -23.99 1.90
C ARG A 599 -8.71 -23.14 0.93
N ARG A 600 -8.23 -23.76 -0.15
CA ARG A 600 -7.67 -23.03 -1.29
C ARG A 600 -8.78 -22.20 -1.93
N VAL A 601 -8.47 -20.95 -2.23
CA VAL A 601 -9.30 -20.06 -3.05
C VAL A 601 -8.41 -19.42 -4.12
N ASP A 602 -9.02 -18.68 -5.03
CA ASP A 602 -8.32 -17.91 -6.05
C ASP A 602 -7.30 -16.95 -5.42
N ASP A 603 -6.15 -16.87 -6.10
CA ASP A 603 -5.04 -15.99 -5.74
C ASP A 603 -5.46 -14.53 -5.67
N LEU A 604 -4.63 -13.74 -5.00
CA LEU A 604 -4.89 -12.33 -4.81
C LEU A 604 -4.97 -11.60 -6.17
N MET A 605 -6.05 -10.86 -6.39
CA MET A 605 -6.21 -10.04 -7.59
C MET A 605 -5.40 -8.73 -7.48
N ILE A 606 -5.20 -8.02 -8.59
CA ILE A 606 -4.36 -6.80 -8.64
C ILE A 606 -4.93 -5.70 -7.74
N GLU A 607 -6.26 -5.54 -7.73
CA GLU A 607 -6.99 -4.59 -6.89
C GLU A 607 -6.78 -4.92 -5.40
N GLU A 608 -6.72 -6.20 -5.08
CA GLU A 608 -6.54 -6.69 -3.72
C GLU A 608 -5.11 -6.57 -3.22
N TRP A 609 -4.14 -6.87 -4.07
CA TRP A 609 -2.73 -6.55 -3.85
C TRP A 609 -2.55 -5.06 -3.58
N ASN A 610 -3.24 -4.20 -4.34
CA ASN A 610 -3.09 -2.75 -4.22
C ASN A 610 -3.67 -2.15 -2.93
N MET A 611 -4.55 -2.85 -2.21
CA MET A 611 -4.96 -2.44 -0.85
C MET A 611 -3.96 -2.82 0.24
N LEU A 612 -2.99 -3.71 -0.02
CA LEU A 612 -1.98 -4.06 0.98
C LEU A 612 -1.04 -2.88 1.22
N SER A 613 -0.66 -2.68 2.49
CA SER A 613 0.30 -1.64 2.85
C SER A 613 1.65 -1.88 2.14
N LEU A 614 2.36 -0.82 1.77
CA LEU A 614 3.67 -0.94 1.11
C LEU A 614 4.67 -1.79 1.93
N PRO A 615 4.80 -1.65 3.27
CA PRO A 615 5.59 -2.56 4.09
C PRO A 615 5.18 -4.03 3.93
N THR A 616 3.88 -4.33 3.92
CA THR A 616 3.35 -5.70 3.71
C THR A 616 3.73 -6.23 2.32
N LYS A 617 3.59 -5.40 1.27
CA LYS A 617 3.99 -5.74 -0.11
C LYS A 617 5.48 -6.08 -0.21
N VAL A 618 6.35 -5.27 0.40
CA VAL A 618 7.81 -5.48 0.40
C VAL A 618 8.17 -6.83 1.03
N VAL A 619 7.60 -7.17 2.20
CA VAL A 619 7.87 -8.46 2.86
C VAL A 619 7.41 -9.66 2.01
N TYR A 620 6.31 -9.55 1.26
CA TYR A 620 5.90 -10.60 0.31
C TYR A 620 6.83 -10.70 -0.90
N ALA A 621 7.34 -9.58 -1.42
CA ALA A 621 8.33 -9.57 -2.49
C ALA A 621 9.68 -10.17 -2.04
N GLU A 622 10.16 -9.83 -0.85
CA GLU A 622 11.36 -10.42 -0.22
C GLU A 622 11.21 -11.94 -0.03
N HIS A 623 10.07 -12.41 0.48
CA HIS A 623 9.80 -13.84 0.63
C HIS A 623 9.75 -14.57 -0.71
N THR A 624 9.15 -13.94 -1.73
CA THR A 624 9.08 -14.47 -3.09
C THR A 624 10.47 -14.58 -3.72
N LEU A 625 11.29 -13.52 -3.61
CA LEU A 625 12.68 -13.51 -4.05
C LEU A 625 13.51 -14.60 -3.36
N THR A 626 13.39 -14.71 -2.04
CA THR A 626 14.17 -15.67 -1.23
C THR A 626 13.77 -17.13 -1.49
N LYS A 627 12.47 -17.41 -1.71
CA LYS A 627 11.95 -18.79 -1.71
C LYS A 627 11.47 -19.33 -3.07
N LYS A 628 10.94 -18.51 -3.98
CA LYS A 628 10.39 -18.95 -5.29
C LYS A 628 11.39 -18.81 -6.44
N LEU A 629 12.21 -17.76 -6.41
CA LEU A 629 13.09 -17.39 -7.52
C LEU A 629 14.43 -18.16 -7.65
N PRO A 630 14.95 -18.92 -6.65
CA PRO A 630 16.11 -19.78 -6.87
C PRO A 630 15.95 -20.86 -7.95
N SER A 631 14.72 -21.16 -8.38
CA SER A 631 14.42 -22.05 -9.53
C SER A 631 14.27 -21.32 -10.88
N LEU A 632 14.32 -19.99 -10.90
CA LEU A 632 14.26 -19.13 -12.09
C LEU A 632 15.65 -18.51 -12.39
N ALA A 633 16.71 -19.25 -12.07
CA ALA A 633 18.07 -18.76 -11.79
C ALA A 633 18.90 -18.15 -12.94
N GLY A 634 18.26 -17.62 -13.99
CA GLY A 634 18.95 -16.89 -15.06
C GLY A 634 19.17 -15.41 -14.78
N GLU A 635 18.28 -14.76 -14.01
CA GLU A 635 18.23 -13.30 -13.86
C GLU A 635 18.42 -12.85 -12.40
N SER A 636 19.22 -11.81 -12.20
CA SER A 636 19.43 -11.15 -10.90
C SER A 636 18.25 -10.23 -10.56
N LEU A 637 17.09 -10.82 -10.30
CA LEU A 637 15.86 -10.09 -9.96
C LEU A 637 15.98 -9.41 -8.60
N THR A 638 15.56 -8.14 -8.55
CA THR A 638 15.52 -7.32 -7.33
C THR A 638 14.14 -7.34 -6.70
N ILE A 639 14.02 -6.84 -5.46
CA ILE A 639 12.73 -6.67 -4.78
C ILE A 639 11.79 -5.77 -5.60
N LYS A 640 12.34 -4.73 -6.27
CA LYS A 640 11.56 -3.82 -7.13
C LYS A 640 10.92 -4.58 -8.29
N ASP A 641 11.68 -5.43 -8.97
CA ASP A 641 11.19 -6.15 -10.14
C ASP A 641 10.12 -7.18 -9.75
N VAL A 642 10.22 -7.77 -8.55
CA VAL A 642 9.19 -8.65 -7.99
C VAL A 642 7.92 -7.87 -7.63
N LEU A 643 8.03 -6.67 -7.06
CA LEU A 643 6.89 -5.78 -6.81
C LEU A 643 6.19 -5.37 -8.11
N GLU A 644 6.96 -4.97 -9.13
CA GLU A 644 6.46 -4.58 -10.44
C GLU A 644 5.70 -5.73 -11.11
N ARG A 645 6.23 -6.97 -11.04
CA ARG A 645 5.52 -8.19 -11.50
C ARG A 645 4.23 -8.48 -10.72
N TYR A 646 4.12 -8.12 -9.44
CA TYR A 646 2.85 -8.20 -8.71
C TYR A 646 1.87 -7.09 -9.11
N GLU A 647 2.37 -5.89 -9.42
CA GLU A 647 1.54 -4.73 -9.79
C GLU A 647 0.92 -4.87 -11.18
N ILE A 648 1.62 -5.48 -12.15
CA ILE A 648 1.07 -5.84 -13.47
C ILE A 648 0.28 -7.16 -13.46
N GLY A 649 0.38 -7.95 -12.38
CA GLY A 649 -0.36 -9.21 -12.19
C GLY A 649 0.27 -10.48 -12.77
N ASP A 650 1.49 -10.39 -13.29
CA ASP A 650 2.35 -11.52 -13.71
C ASP A 650 2.62 -12.49 -12.54
N LEU A 651 2.83 -11.93 -11.35
CA LEU A 651 2.86 -12.67 -10.09
C LEU A 651 1.56 -12.43 -9.33
N ARG A 652 1.01 -13.51 -8.78
CA ARG A 652 -0.16 -13.45 -7.88
C ARG A 652 0.17 -14.12 -6.56
N LEU A 653 -0.41 -13.59 -5.48
CA LEU A 653 -0.08 -14.03 -4.13
C LEU A 653 -1.04 -15.14 -3.70
N PRO A 654 -0.54 -16.33 -3.31
CA PRO A 654 -1.40 -17.42 -2.87
C PRO A 654 -2.32 -17.03 -1.72
N CYS A 655 -3.63 -17.22 -1.91
CA CYS A 655 -4.65 -16.96 -0.89
C CYS A 655 -5.35 -18.26 -0.43
N VAL A 656 -5.74 -18.30 0.83
CA VAL A 656 -6.63 -19.32 1.42
C VAL A 656 -7.76 -18.68 2.22
N GLN A 657 -8.90 -19.36 2.22
CA GLN A 657 -10.03 -19.06 3.10
C GLN A 657 -9.85 -19.80 4.43
N LEU A 658 -10.11 -19.09 5.52
CA LEU A 658 -10.17 -19.62 6.88
C LEU A 658 -11.66 -19.76 7.26
N GLU A 659 -12.22 -20.95 7.04
CA GLU A 659 -13.58 -21.30 7.45
C GLU A 659 -13.55 -21.70 8.93
N CYS A 660 -14.00 -20.84 9.85
CA CYS A 660 -14.24 -21.26 11.22
C CYS A 660 -15.30 -22.37 11.25
N ILE A 661 -14.99 -23.48 11.91
CA ILE A 661 -15.87 -24.66 12.04
C ILE A 661 -16.31 -24.89 13.49
N GLY A 662 -15.67 -24.23 14.46
CA GLY A 662 -15.98 -24.40 15.87
C GLY A 662 -15.08 -23.56 16.78
N PHE A 663 -15.45 -23.48 18.06
CA PHE A 663 -14.64 -22.84 19.10
C PHE A 663 -14.54 -23.76 20.31
N ASN A 664 -13.38 -24.39 20.51
CA ASN A 664 -13.18 -25.35 21.60
C ASN A 664 -13.04 -24.62 22.95
N ARG A 665 -14.17 -24.46 23.66
CA ARG A 665 -14.25 -23.76 24.97
C ARG A 665 -13.43 -24.45 26.07
N THR A 666 -13.25 -25.77 25.99
CA THR A 666 -12.45 -26.55 26.95
C THR A 666 -10.97 -26.22 26.77
N PHE A 667 -10.48 -26.32 25.52
CA PHE A 667 -9.12 -25.91 25.14
C PHE A 667 -8.87 -24.44 25.50
N TYR A 668 -9.79 -23.52 25.17
CA TYR A 668 -9.64 -22.10 25.47
C TYR A 668 -9.44 -21.82 26.97
N LYS A 669 -10.23 -22.47 27.84
CA LYS A 669 -10.05 -22.36 29.30
C LYS A 669 -8.70 -22.92 29.76
N ALA A 670 -8.24 -24.00 29.15
CA ALA A 670 -7.00 -24.66 29.51
C ALA A 670 -5.75 -23.86 29.06
N ILE A 671 -5.75 -23.30 27.85
CA ILE A 671 -4.65 -22.43 27.39
C ILE A 671 -4.61 -21.09 28.13
N ILE A 672 -5.75 -20.54 28.58
CA ILE A 672 -5.78 -19.40 29.52
C ILE A 672 -5.04 -19.75 30.81
N ARG A 673 -5.31 -20.94 31.38
CA ARG A 673 -4.63 -21.42 32.59
C ARG A 673 -3.12 -21.59 32.35
N GLY A 674 -2.72 -22.15 31.19
CA GLY A 674 -1.32 -22.24 30.77
C GLY A 674 -0.63 -20.88 30.66
N ASN A 675 -1.25 -19.90 30.02
CA ASN A 675 -0.76 -18.51 29.92
C ASN A 675 -0.65 -17.84 31.30
N MET A 676 -1.62 -18.02 32.19
CA MET A 676 -1.54 -17.53 33.58
C MET A 676 -0.39 -18.17 34.35
N ASN A 677 -0.15 -19.47 34.18
CA ASN A 677 0.98 -20.17 34.78
C ASN A 677 2.31 -19.67 34.19
N HIS A 678 2.41 -19.55 32.87
CA HIS A 678 3.60 -19.00 32.19
C HIS A 678 3.96 -17.62 32.73
N ARG A 679 2.99 -16.69 32.84
CA ARG A 679 3.20 -15.35 33.42
C ARG A 679 3.62 -15.35 34.90
N ARG A 680 3.27 -16.39 35.66
CA ARG A 680 3.72 -16.56 37.06
C ARG A 680 5.15 -17.08 37.12
N TYR A 681 5.47 -18.10 36.33
CA TYR A 681 6.77 -18.79 36.36
C TYR A 681 7.87 -18.09 35.55
N SER A 682 7.53 -17.29 34.54
CA SER A 682 8.48 -16.37 33.90
C SER A 682 8.97 -15.28 34.87
N GLY A 683 8.26 -15.08 35.99
CA GLY A 683 8.41 -13.93 36.86
C GLY A 683 8.23 -12.60 36.11
N ALA A 684 8.57 -11.51 36.78
CA ALA A 684 9.10 -10.34 36.10
C ALA A 684 10.59 -10.60 35.80
N GLN A 685 10.89 -11.58 34.93
CA GLN A 685 12.22 -11.66 34.34
C GLN A 685 12.46 -10.34 33.61
N THR A 686 13.35 -9.52 34.19
CA THR A 686 14.06 -8.49 33.47
C THR A 686 14.59 -9.13 32.20
N ILE A 687 14.07 -8.70 31.06
CA ILE A 687 14.48 -9.20 29.75
C ILE A 687 15.91 -8.71 29.55
N SER A 688 16.88 -9.53 29.98
CA SER A 688 18.22 -9.46 29.45
C SER A 688 18.08 -9.65 27.95
N LEU A 689 18.34 -8.58 27.18
CA LEU A 689 18.74 -8.76 25.80
C LEU A 689 20.11 -9.42 25.84
N ASP A 690 20.10 -10.75 25.96
CA ASP A 690 21.29 -11.56 25.77
C ASP A 690 21.81 -11.23 24.37
N LYS A 691 22.98 -10.58 24.36
CA LYS A 691 23.64 -10.14 23.13
C LYS A 691 23.67 -11.30 22.15
N ALA A 692 23.23 -11.04 20.92
CA ALA A 692 23.38 -11.98 19.80
C ALA A 692 24.87 -12.24 19.54
N GLY A 693 25.43 -13.22 20.26
CA GLY A 693 26.87 -13.43 20.39
C GLY A 693 27.21 -14.90 20.28
N GLY A 694 27.54 -15.33 19.06
CA GLY A 694 28.17 -16.62 18.80
C GLY A 694 27.21 -17.81 18.75
N SER A 695 27.02 -18.35 17.56
CA SER A 695 26.55 -19.73 17.36
C SER A 695 27.63 -20.70 17.85
N GLY A 696 27.68 -20.92 19.17
CA GLY A 696 28.52 -21.93 19.80
C GLY A 696 28.20 -23.31 19.22
N LYS A 697 29.08 -23.80 18.35
CA LYS A 697 29.05 -25.18 17.83
C LYS A 697 28.86 -26.13 19.01
N ARG A 698 27.68 -26.76 19.11
CA ARG A 698 27.47 -27.92 19.99
C ARG A 698 28.43 -29.00 19.54
N ARG A 699 29.56 -29.14 20.25
CA ARG A 699 30.51 -30.23 20.06
C ARG A 699 29.76 -31.51 20.39
N ARG A 700 29.58 -32.36 19.38
CA ARG A 700 29.03 -33.71 19.54
C ARG A 700 29.93 -34.42 20.54
N VAL A 701 29.42 -34.72 21.73
CA VAL A 701 30.11 -35.59 22.68
C VAL A 701 30.07 -36.98 22.04
N GLU A 702 31.24 -37.49 21.67
CA GLU A 702 31.37 -38.87 21.23
C GLU A 702 31.17 -39.77 22.45
N ALA A 703 30.40 -40.84 22.28
CA ALA A 703 30.19 -41.80 23.35
C ALA A 703 31.52 -42.51 23.62
N GLU A 704 32.06 -42.29 24.81
CA GLU A 704 33.25 -42.96 25.30
C GLU A 704 32.96 -44.46 25.35
N LYS A 705 33.70 -45.25 24.56
CA LYS A 705 33.59 -46.70 24.63
C LYS A 705 34.18 -47.16 25.95
N VAL A 706 33.34 -47.75 26.80
CA VAL A 706 33.82 -48.65 27.84
C VAL A 706 34.52 -49.80 27.12
N GLN A 707 35.82 -49.94 27.37
CA GLN A 707 36.59 -51.10 26.96
C GLN A 707 36.92 -51.84 28.25
N ASP A 708 36.21 -52.94 28.48
CA ASP A 708 36.57 -53.91 29.51
C ASP A 708 37.81 -54.66 28.99
N ASP A 709 38.96 -54.44 29.64
CA ASP A 709 40.13 -55.30 29.49
C ASP A 709 40.29 -56.09 30.80
N GLU A 710 40.17 -57.42 30.68
CA GLU A 710 40.43 -58.39 31.74
C GLU A 710 41.94 -58.64 31.93
N ASP A 711 42.27 -59.34 33.02
CA ASP A 711 43.51 -60.09 33.31
C ASP A 711 44.77 -59.40 33.91
N ASP A 712 45.34 -60.16 34.87
CA ASP A 712 46.61 -60.09 35.65
C ASP A 712 46.87 -58.91 36.64
#